data_AF-A0A9P8XTC0-F1
#
_entry.id   AF-A0A9P8XTC0-F1
#
_cell.length_a   1.000
_cell.length_b   1.000
_cell.length_c   1.000
_cell.angle_alpha   90.00
_cell.angle_beta   90.00
_cell.angle_gamma   90.00
#
_symmetry.space_group_name_H-M   'P 1'
#
loop_
_entity.id
_entity.type
_entity.pdbx_description
1 polymer ?
#
loop_
_entity_poly.entity_id
_entity_poly.type
_entity_poly.pdbx_seq_one_letter_code
_entity_poly.pdbx_strand_id
1 'polypeptide(L)'
;MAPDKHARADDSDEPSQSARSPARPAPKAPKPSGITDDLPGFKITVKYLDEAKAAKNDYKEPKSWEIKMRQIWNLEPGSPLTEDERAEFFAHTEPAEAVSVTADDPDAGAAVGGDDDSSDNDAASSAEDEEDYLGGKDGLDDDGLEDDTQYDDCAEFPWCETFYGEILKTTSGGEVPHKVGYVTGKLIRRGKICENFLQTVEEPSQETSAMGFELFGRYGHLQDKHKTSGSSIWGDELDNGSILLLEIVKVDKEYRRLGLATRLCNAVLDITRPKCNPKTWIAVARTAVLNASVEAEPDGRDWNKAVEDQMQATTALLRAVGFRRLGTSEWFAFAGDVDHPAHQLSAANDYNSPVFADRDFAGPSEQLSEKIRSETVSDAMTLQELKLQAQIHGLAHADWCTPNSHGHTILHLAATASKAQCIAWIIDNFAQLRDAQNSASQTPLDLCLDRMERLRSQLQHGFLVLVVADHFTGFGTKFVDTVCALKGLKSPSPIELLRIKFGCSCGQCVDGFLSPRMLELLSTNAESVHGHLELTLEYIGDDGPAFAEDTAMCYPSLPPAIVSRMRTNKSVRAGFVAMFGHFATCLQAGRVPNEANVRQVIQEASEWPPVTRNYLESVGTVAAVGACLFASTMDVSPHAGDGTVLDGLEPGAYDALLKCRNDEDFGFVSGQCGYERVGRDMYAAGEGAADPMFGDQDCQMS
;
A
#
# COMPACT_ATOMS: atom_id res chain seq x y z
N MET A 1 -27.40 -56.10 -7.54
CA MET A 1 -28.69 -56.75 -7.23
C MET A 1 -29.69 -55.66 -6.87
N ALA A 2 -30.93 -55.91 -7.25
CA ALA A 2 -32.02 -54.97 -7.50
C ALA A 2 -32.49 -54.11 -6.29
N PRO A 3 -33.29 -53.06 -6.58
CA PRO A 3 -33.49 -51.85 -5.78
C PRO A 3 -34.87 -51.78 -5.12
N ASP A 4 -35.12 -50.70 -4.36
CA ASP A 4 -36.46 -50.38 -3.87
C ASP A 4 -36.99 -49.04 -4.36
N LYS A 5 -38.30 -49.04 -4.63
CA LYS A 5 -39.11 -48.09 -5.40
C LYS A 5 -39.97 -47.20 -4.50
N HIS A 6 -40.58 -46.21 -5.14
CA HIS A 6 -41.76 -45.37 -4.78
C HIS A 6 -41.41 -43.92 -4.40
N ALA A 7 -42.09 -42.88 -4.88
CA ALA A 7 -43.29 -42.75 -5.70
C ALA A 7 -43.31 -41.39 -6.44
N ARG A 8 -44.10 -41.36 -7.54
CA ARG A 8 -44.48 -40.19 -8.33
C ARG A 8 -45.54 -39.35 -7.61
N ALA A 9 -45.51 -38.03 -7.82
CA ALA A 9 -46.69 -37.19 -7.88
C ALA A 9 -46.49 -36.19 -9.05
N ASP A 10 -47.43 -36.23 -9.99
CA ASP A 10 -47.62 -35.27 -11.07
C ASP A 10 -48.13 -33.95 -10.47
N ASP A 11 -47.59 -32.81 -10.91
CA ASP A 11 -48.33 -31.56 -10.97
C ASP A 11 -47.82 -30.75 -12.18
N SER A 12 -48.75 -30.55 -13.11
CA SER A 12 -48.59 -29.79 -14.34
C SER A 12 -49.26 -28.44 -14.17
N ASP A 13 -48.47 -27.37 -14.11
CA ASP A 13 -48.97 -25.99 -14.18
C ASP A 13 -48.26 -25.23 -15.32
N GLU A 14 -49.06 -24.86 -16.32
CA GLU A 14 -48.71 -23.92 -17.39
C GLU A 14 -48.56 -22.49 -16.84
N PRO A 15 -47.54 -21.71 -17.24
CA PRO A 15 -47.54 -20.28 -16.97
C PRO A 15 -48.19 -19.50 -18.13
N SER A 16 -49.32 -18.88 -17.81
CA SER A 16 -50.02 -17.88 -18.60
C SER A 16 -49.11 -16.70 -18.98
N GLN A 17 -49.10 -16.36 -20.28
CA GLN A 17 -48.46 -15.19 -20.84
C GLN A 17 -49.15 -13.90 -20.37
N SER A 18 -48.41 -13.05 -19.65
CA SER A 18 -48.83 -11.69 -19.26
C SER A 18 -48.09 -10.66 -20.11
N ALA A 19 -48.87 -9.86 -20.85
CA ALA A 19 -48.39 -8.78 -21.70
C ALA A 19 -47.78 -7.63 -20.87
N ARG A 20 -46.51 -7.30 -21.14
CA ARG A 20 -45.83 -6.11 -20.58
C ARG A 20 -46.17 -4.86 -21.39
N SER A 21 -46.70 -3.84 -20.70
CA SER A 21 -46.81 -2.47 -21.20
C SER A 21 -45.45 -1.75 -21.25
N PRO A 22 -45.29 -0.69 -22.05
CA PRO A 22 -44.00 -0.03 -22.27
C PRO A 22 -43.55 0.75 -21.05
N ALA A 23 -42.25 0.65 -20.74
CA ALA A 23 -41.59 1.38 -19.66
C ALA A 23 -41.65 2.89 -19.87
N ARG A 24 -42.02 3.63 -18.82
CA ARG A 24 -41.87 5.09 -18.75
C ARG A 24 -40.38 5.47 -18.71
N PRO A 25 -40.00 6.62 -19.28
CA PRO A 25 -38.63 7.12 -19.22
C PRO A 25 -38.23 7.40 -17.76
N ALA A 26 -37.01 7.01 -17.41
CA ALA A 26 -36.42 7.24 -16.11
C ALA A 26 -36.37 8.74 -15.76
N PRO A 27 -36.69 9.14 -14.53
CA PRO A 27 -36.58 10.53 -14.10
C PRO A 27 -35.11 10.97 -14.12
N LYS A 28 -34.87 12.22 -14.54
CA LYS A 28 -33.55 12.85 -14.49
C LYS A 28 -33.02 12.84 -13.05
N ALA A 29 -31.75 12.45 -12.88
CA ALA A 29 -31.07 12.46 -11.59
C ALA A 29 -31.14 13.87 -10.94
N PRO A 30 -31.49 13.98 -9.64
CA PRO A 30 -31.49 15.25 -8.94
C PRO A 30 -30.06 15.81 -8.83
N LYS A 31 -29.91 17.14 -8.89
CA LYS A 31 -28.65 17.82 -8.57
C LYS A 31 -28.21 17.47 -7.14
N PRO A 32 -26.91 17.30 -6.86
CA PRO A 32 -26.43 17.07 -5.50
C PRO A 32 -26.61 18.35 -4.68
N SER A 33 -27.77 18.49 -4.04
CA SER A 33 -28.02 19.54 -3.04
C SER A 33 -27.66 18.96 -1.67
N GLY A 34 -26.79 19.65 -0.93
CA GLY A 34 -26.32 19.23 0.40
C GLY A 34 -27.45 18.78 1.33
N ILE A 35 -27.17 17.78 2.16
CA ILE A 35 -28.11 17.26 3.15
C ILE A 35 -28.22 18.26 4.30
N THR A 36 -29.44 18.67 4.64
CA THR A 36 -29.76 19.48 5.82
C THR A 36 -30.59 18.64 6.80
N ASP A 37 -30.00 18.30 7.95
CA ASP A 37 -30.71 17.72 9.09
C ASP A 37 -30.95 18.84 10.12
N ASP A 38 -32.20 19.30 10.22
CA ASP A 38 -32.58 20.45 11.05
C ASP A 38 -32.95 19.98 12.47
N LEU A 39 -31.97 19.96 13.37
CA LEU A 39 -32.24 19.94 14.80
C LEU A 39 -32.70 21.36 15.20
N PRO A 40 -33.73 21.55 16.06
CA PRO A 40 -34.14 22.88 16.47
C PRO A 40 -32.96 23.70 17.00
N GLY A 41 -32.60 24.77 16.29
CA GLY A 41 -31.48 25.66 16.63
C GLY A 41 -30.12 25.29 16.01
N PHE A 42 -30.03 24.27 15.15
CA PHE A 42 -28.78 23.89 14.47
C PHE A 42 -29.04 23.53 13.01
N LYS A 43 -28.11 23.92 12.15
CA LYS A 43 -28.08 23.58 10.73
C LYS A 43 -26.78 22.86 10.43
N ILE A 44 -26.87 21.64 9.90
CA ILE A 44 -25.72 20.86 9.44
C ILE A 44 -25.66 20.95 7.92
N THR A 45 -24.48 21.22 7.38
CA THR A 45 -24.24 21.24 5.94
C THR A 45 -22.95 20.51 5.63
N VAL A 46 -22.97 19.63 4.64
CA VAL A 46 -21.77 18.93 4.13
C VAL A 46 -21.71 19.07 2.62
N LYS A 47 -20.54 19.38 2.09
CA LYS A 47 -20.28 19.55 0.65
C LYS A 47 -18.89 19.05 0.27
N TYR A 48 -18.71 18.70 -1.01
CA TYR A 48 -17.39 18.53 -1.61
C TYR A 48 -16.83 19.91 -1.96
N LEU A 49 -15.52 20.11 -1.84
CA LEU A 49 -14.89 21.40 -2.15
C LEU A 49 -14.82 21.65 -3.67
N ASP A 50 -14.49 20.62 -4.46
CA ASP A 50 -14.60 20.65 -5.93
C ASP A 50 -15.76 19.78 -6.43
N GLU A 51 -16.94 20.38 -6.59
CA GLU A 51 -18.14 19.71 -7.10
C GLU A 51 -17.99 19.19 -8.54
N ALA A 52 -17.18 19.84 -9.37
CA ALA A 52 -17.00 19.46 -10.77
C ALA A 52 -16.13 18.21 -10.90
N LYS A 53 -15.04 18.16 -10.15
CA LYS A 53 -14.19 16.97 -10.01
C LYS A 53 -14.95 15.81 -9.39
N ALA A 54 -15.72 16.10 -8.33
CA ALA A 54 -16.63 15.16 -7.73
C ALA A 54 -17.58 14.51 -8.74
N ALA A 55 -18.29 15.32 -9.54
CA ALA A 55 -19.23 14.82 -10.54
C ALA A 55 -18.56 13.98 -11.65
N LYS A 56 -17.29 14.27 -12.00
CA LYS A 56 -16.52 13.45 -12.95
C LYS A 56 -16.16 12.09 -12.37
N ASN A 57 -15.97 12.02 -11.05
CA ASN A 57 -15.53 10.84 -10.32
C ASN A 57 -16.68 9.97 -9.79
N ASP A 58 -17.93 10.40 -9.94
CA ASP A 58 -19.10 9.63 -9.53
C ASP A 58 -19.03 8.20 -10.02
N TYR A 59 -19.22 7.26 -9.10
CA TYR A 59 -19.32 5.85 -9.44
C TYR A 59 -20.46 5.66 -10.43
N LYS A 60 -20.08 5.24 -11.63
CA LYS A 60 -21.00 4.69 -12.59
C LYS A 60 -20.91 3.20 -12.36
N GLU A 61 -22.02 2.55 -12.02
CA GLU A 61 -22.10 1.09 -12.10
C GLU A 61 -21.42 0.69 -13.41
N PRO A 62 -20.47 -0.26 -13.38
CA PRO A 62 -19.97 -0.82 -14.61
C PRO A 62 -21.23 -1.30 -15.33
N LYS A 63 -21.66 -0.54 -16.35
CA LYS A 63 -22.42 -1.12 -17.46
C LYS A 63 -21.64 -2.38 -17.75
N SER A 64 -22.28 -3.56 -17.67
CA SER A 64 -21.55 -4.82 -17.87
C SER A 64 -20.61 -4.60 -19.04
N TRP A 65 -19.37 -5.07 -18.96
CA TRP A 65 -18.39 -4.80 -20.01
C TRP A 65 -18.98 -5.06 -21.42
N GLU A 66 -19.92 -6.01 -21.53
CA GLU A 66 -20.81 -6.25 -22.67
C GLU A 66 -21.73 -5.08 -23.06
N ILE A 67 -22.41 -4.41 -22.13
CA ILE A 67 -23.22 -3.20 -22.40
C ILE A 67 -22.34 -2.05 -22.85
N LYS A 68 -21.15 -1.88 -22.26
CA LYS A 68 -20.20 -0.82 -22.66
C LYS A 68 -19.63 -1.08 -24.06
N MET A 69 -19.25 -2.33 -24.35
CA MET A 69 -18.91 -2.81 -25.70
C MET A 69 -20.08 -2.58 -26.66
N ARG A 70 -21.27 -3.10 -26.38
CA ARG A 70 -22.45 -2.97 -27.27
C ARG A 70 -22.85 -1.53 -27.55
N GLN A 71 -22.66 -0.61 -26.59
CA GLN A 71 -22.96 0.82 -26.77
C GLN A 71 -21.93 1.57 -27.60
N ILE A 72 -20.65 1.20 -27.51
CA ILE A 72 -19.60 1.77 -28.36
C ILE A 72 -19.83 1.37 -29.84
N TRP A 73 -20.43 0.20 -30.06
CA TRP A 73 -20.62 -0.39 -31.39
C TRP A 73 -22.08 -0.43 -31.89
N ASN A 74 -23.03 0.23 -31.21
CA ASN A 74 -24.47 0.26 -31.58
C ASN A 74 -25.12 -1.13 -31.78
N LEU A 75 -24.71 -2.16 -31.04
CA LEU A 75 -25.25 -3.52 -31.18
C LEU A 75 -26.54 -3.71 -30.37
N GLU A 76 -27.50 -4.47 -30.91
CA GLU A 76 -28.75 -4.77 -30.21
C GLU A 76 -28.51 -5.70 -28.99
N PRO A 77 -29.21 -5.48 -27.86
CA PRO A 77 -29.10 -6.35 -26.69
C PRO A 77 -29.63 -7.78 -26.97
N GLY A 78 -28.81 -8.81 -26.72
CA GLY A 78 -29.23 -10.22 -26.73
C GLY A 78 -28.72 -11.10 -27.87
N SER A 79 -28.08 -10.53 -28.91
CA SER A 79 -27.45 -11.31 -29.98
C SER A 79 -26.07 -11.84 -29.57
N PRO A 80 -25.68 -13.08 -29.92
CA PRO A 80 -24.29 -13.54 -29.82
C PRO A 80 -23.41 -12.88 -30.89
N LEU A 81 -22.16 -12.56 -30.54
CA LEU A 81 -21.18 -11.99 -31.47
C LEU A 81 -20.79 -13.02 -32.54
N THR A 82 -20.73 -12.59 -33.79
CA THR A 82 -20.28 -13.37 -34.94
C THR A 82 -18.75 -13.47 -35.00
N GLU A 83 -18.22 -14.49 -35.70
CA GLU A 83 -16.77 -14.63 -35.90
C GLU A 83 -16.16 -13.43 -36.66
N ASP A 84 -16.92 -12.82 -37.58
CA ASP A 84 -16.47 -11.65 -38.33
C ASP A 84 -16.37 -10.39 -37.43
N GLU A 85 -17.28 -10.20 -36.48
CA GLU A 85 -17.19 -9.13 -35.46
C GLU A 85 -16.00 -9.31 -34.52
N ARG A 86 -15.61 -10.57 -34.25
CA ARG A 86 -14.39 -10.89 -33.49
C ARG A 86 -13.11 -10.66 -34.30
N ALA A 87 -13.18 -10.78 -35.63
CA ALA A 87 -12.05 -10.54 -36.51
C ALA A 87 -11.82 -9.04 -36.78
N GLU A 88 -12.90 -8.23 -36.89
CA GLU A 88 -12.80 -6.77 -37.01
C GLU A 88 -12.17 -6.10 -35.77
N PHE A 89 -12.37 -6.68 -34.58
CA PHE A 89 -11.77 -6.25 -33.31
C PHE A 89 -10.24 -6.17 -33.36
N PHE A 90 -9.57 -7.05 -34.11
CA PHE A 90 -8.11 -7.07 -34.20
C PHE A 90 -7.54 -6.23 -35.34
N ALA A 91 -8.39 -5.69 -36.23
CA ALA A 91 -7.95 -5.05 -37.46
C ALA A 91 -7.85 -3.52 -37.40
N HIS A 92 -8.40 -2.85 -36.38
CA HIS A 92 -8.47 -1.39 -36.32
C HIS A 92 -7.96 -0.81 -35.00
N THR A 93 -6.64 -0.84 -34.84
CA THR A 93 -5.88 0.04 -33.96
C THR A 93 -4.92 0.87 -34.81
N GLU A 94 -5.35 2.05 -35.24
CA GLU A 94 -4.43 3.09 -35.73
C GLU A 94 -4.17 4.11 -34.60
N PRO A 95 -2.94 4.64 -34.46
CA PRO A 95 -2.60 5.63 -33.45
C PRO A 95 -3.07 7.04 -33.84
N ALA A 96 -3.57 7.78 -32.86
CA ALA A 96 -4.01 9.16 -33.01
C ALA A 96 -2.84 10.12 -33.31
N GLU A 97 -3.09 11.04 -34.24
CA GLU A 97 -2.17 12.08 -34.72
C GLU A 97 -1.62 12.98 -33.61
N ALA A 98 -0.29 13.15 -33.59
CA ALA A 98 0.42 14.12 -32.76
C ALA A 98 0.32 15.53 -33.37
N VAL A 99 -0.11 16.49 -32.54
CA VAL A 99 -0.12 17.92 -32.87
C VAL A 99 1.32 18.46 -32.86
N SER A 100 1.78 18.94 -34.01
CA SER A 100 3.08 19.56 -34.20
C SER A 100 3.13 20.98 -33.62
N VAL A 101 4.11 21.27 -32.75
CA VAL A 101 4.55 22.64 -32.45
C VAL A 101 5.90 22.85 -33.12
N THR A 102 5.93 23.79 -34.05
CA THR A 102 7.11 24.22 -34.82
C THR A 102 8.07 25.03 -33.94
N ALA A 103 9.34 24.65 -33.93
CA ALA A 103 10.46 25.49 -33.52
C ALA A 103 11.21 25.94 -34.77
N ASP A 104 11.33 27.26 -34.95
CA ASP A 104 12.29 27.88 -35.86
C ASP A 104 13.58 28.20 -35.08
N ASP A 105 14.64 27.49 -35.45
CA ASP A 105 16.06 27.88 -35.47
C ASP A 105 16.23 29.16 -36.36
N PRO A 106 17.36 29.92 -36.43
CA PRO A 106 18.71 29.39 -36.26
C PRO A 106 19.83 30.35 -35.73
N ASP A 107 20.94 29.69 -35.48
CA ASP A 107 22.28 29.96 -36.05
C ASP A 107 23.38 30.64 -35.22
N ALA A 108 24.43 29.82 -35.05
CA ALA A 108 25.85 30.05 -35.32
C ALA A 108 26.59 31.23 -34.69
N GLY A 109 27.72 30.88 -34.07
CA GLY A 109 28.83 31.83 -33.98
C GLY A 109 29.96 31.42 -33.06
N ALA A 110 30.91 30.68 -33.64
CA ALA A 110 32.21 30.32 -33.08
C ALA A 110 33.01 31.45 -32.38
N ALA A 111 33.89 30.99 -31.49
CA ALA A 111 35.32 31.33 -31.38
C ALA A 111 35.80 32.37 -30.34
N VAL A 112 36.89 31.94 -29.66
CA VAL A 112 38.08 32.70 -29.23
C VAL A 112 37.98 33.54 -27.93
N GLY A 113 38.69 33.03 -26.91
CA GLY A 113 39.91 33.66 -26.37
C GLY A 113 39.77 34.86 -25.44
N GLY A 114 40.62 34.90 -24.41
CA GLY A 114 40.99 36.14 -23.74
C GLY A 114 41.09 36.01 -22.24
N ASP A 115 42.34 35.94 -21.79
CA ASP A 115 42.85 36.31 -20.47
C ASP A 115 42.20 37.59 -19.92
N ASP A 116 42.07 37.71 -18.59
CA ASP A 116 42.94 38.61 -17.80
C ASP A 116 42.35 38.92 -16.41
N ASP A 117 43.24 38.73 -15.44
CA ASP A 117 43.57 39.60 -14.32
C ASP A 117 42.59 39.98 -13.20
N SER A 118 43.22 39.92 -12.02
CA SER A 118 43.13 40.83 -10.88
C SER A 118 41.90 40.69 -9.98
N SER A 119 41.99 40.77 -8.67
CA SER A 119 43.09 40.95 -7.71
C SER A 119 42.43 40.92 -6.33
N ASP A 120 43.16 40.40 -5.35
CA ASP A 120 43.36 40.98 -4.00
C ASP A 120 42.26 41.85 -3.38
N ASN A 121 41.70 41.44 -2.24
CA ASN A 121 42.18 41.90 -0.92
C ASN A 121 41.17 41.67 0.23
N ASP A 122 41.75 41.18 1.32
CA ASP A 122 41.60 41.64 2.70
C ASP A 122 40.24 41.61 3.42
N ALA A 123 40.16 40.65 4.34
CA ALA A 123 40.16 40.90 5.79
C ALA A 123 39.65 42.27 6.30
N ALA A 124 38.61 42.25 7.13
CA ALA A 124 38.72 42.46 8.58
C ALA A 124 37.35 42.75 9.24
N SER A 125 37.17 42.12 10.40
CA SER A 125 36.47 42.57 11.62
C SER A 125 35.26 43.52 11.53
N SER A 126 34.17 43.11 12.17
CA SER A 126 33.61 43.90 13.27
C SER A 126 32.75 43.01 14.17
N ALA A 127 33.14 42.98 15.44
CA ALA A 127 32.29 42.63 16.57
C ALA A 127 31.36 43.80 16.90
N GLU A 128 30.42 43.54 17.81
CA GLU A 128 29.44 44.48 18.42
C GLU A 128 28.23 44.69 17.47
N ASP A 129 26.99 44.34 17.81
CA ASP A 129 26.23 44.78 18.98
C ASP A 129 25.22 43.72 19.47
N GLU A 130 25.29 43.38 20.77
CA GLU A 130 24.17 42.85 21.54
C GLU A 130 23.37 44.04 22.08
N GLU A 131 22.16 44.28 21.56
CA GLU A 131 21.18 45.16 22.20
C GLU A 131 19.89 44.40 22.51
N ASP A 132 19.64 44.30 23.82
CA ASP A 132 18.36 44.37 24.53
C ASP A 132 17.06 44.32 23.69
N TYR A 133 16.37 43.18 23.75
CA TYR A 133 14.95 43.09 23.41
C TYR A 133 14.16 42.48 24.58
N LEU A 134 14.00 43.25 25.65
CA LEU A 134 13.04 42.99 26.73
C LEU A 134 11.99 44.11 26.75
N GLY A 135 10.74 43.77 26.43
CA GLY A 135 9.58 44.54 26.88
C GLY A 135 8.58 44.95 25.80
N GLY A 136 7.82 43.99 25.28
CA GLY A 136 6.59 44.24 24.52
C GLY A 136 5.50 43.28 25.00
N LYS A 137 4.69 43.72 25.96
CA LYS A 137 3.45 43.06 26.39
C LYS A 137 2.32 43.70 25.58
N ASP A 138 2.31 43.43 24.29
CA ASP A 138 1.29 43.95 23.40
C ASP A 138 0.32 42.81 23.12
N GLY A 139 -0.96 43.08 23.37
CA GLY A 139 -2.05 42.15 23.10
C GLY A 139 -1.98 41.71 21.66
N LEU A 140 -1.70 40.43 21.45
CA LEU A 140 -2.05 39.73 20.23
C LEU A 140 -3.57 39.64 20.25
N ASP A 141 -4.20 40.70 19.74
CA ASP A 141 -5.57 40.60 19.28
C ASP A 141 -5.61 39.43 18.27
N ASP A 142 -6.57 38.55 18.51
CA ASP A 142 -6.87 37.33 17.79
C ASP A 142 -7.72 37.70 16.56
N ASP A 143 -7.17 38.56 15.70
CA ASP A 143 -7.87 39.17 14.57
C ASP A 143 -7.19 38.81 13.25
N GLY A 144 -7.35 37.55 12.82
CA GLY A 144 -7.05 37.21 11.43
C GLY A 144 -6.72 35.76 11.10
N LEU A 145 -7.22 34.76 11.84
CA LEU A 145 -7.34 33.42 11.25
C LEU A 145 -8.41 33.50 10.15
N GLU A 146 -7.98 33.94 8.96
CA GLU A 146 -8.74 33.79 7.73
C GLU A 146 -9.21 32.34 7.65
N ASP A 147 -10.45 32.14 7.18
CA ASP A 147 -11.12 30.84 7.10
C ASP A 147 -10.44 29.93 6.06
N ASP A 148 -9.20 29.51 6.34
CA ASP A 148 -8.36 28.59 5.55
C ASP A 148 -9.01 27.21 5.36
N THR A 149 -10.17 26.97 5.97
CA THR A 149 -10.89 25.70 5.92
C THR A 149 -11.60 25.41 4.59
N GLN A 150 -11.48 26.29 3.58
CA GLN A 150 -12.11 26.11 2.26
C GLN A 150 -11.14 25.81 1.11
N TYR A 151 -9.83 25.67 1.36
CA TYR A 151 -8.88 25.28 0.31
C TYR A 151 -9.00 23.78 0.01
N ASP A 152 -9.19 23.41 -1.26
CA ASP A 152 -9.10 22.01 -1.71
C ASP A 152 -7.62 21.64 -1.90
N ASP A 153 -6.99 21.21 -0.80
CA ASP A 153 -5.63 20.70 -0.77
C ASP A 153 -5.40 19.51 -1.70
N CYS A 154 -6.47 18.87 -2.17
CA CYS A 154 -6.40 17.74 -3.07
C CYS A 154 -6.69 18.10 -4.52
N ALA A 155 -6.83 19.37 -4.88
CA ALA A 155 -7.23 19.79 -6.23
C ALA A 155 -6.40 19.09 -7.33
N GLU A 156 -5.09 18.94 -7.11
CA GLU A 156 -4.14 18.29 -8.02
C GLU A 156 -4.28 16.77 -8.16
N PHE A 157 -4.90 16.08 -7.18
CA PHE A 157 -5.03 14.62 -7.18
C PHE A 157 -6.37 14.18 -7.81
N PRO A 158 -6.42 13.75 -9.09
CA PRO A 158 -7.68 13.41 -9.78
C PRO A 158 -8.46 12.24 -9.15
N TRP A 159 -7.81 11.49 -8.27
CA TRP A 159 -8.33 10.34 -7.54
C TRP A 159 -8.80 10.68 -6.12
N CYS A 160 -8.56 11.90 -5.61
CA CYS A 160 -8.95 12.33 -4.27
C CYS A 160 -9.99 13.45 -4.33
N GLU A 161 -11.06 13.37 -3.54
CA GLU A 161 -12.07 14.41 -3.40
C GLU A 161 -12.15 14.87 -1.94
N THR A 162 -11.83 16.14 -1.66
CA THR A 162 -11.96 16.70 -0.31
C THR A 162 -13.40 17.13 -0.03
N PHE A 163 -13.88 16.85 1.18
CA PHE A 163 -15.17 17.33 1.66
C PHE A 163 -15.02 18.10 2.96
N TYR A 164 -15.93 19.05 3.15
CA TYR A 164 -16.04 19.86 4.35
C TYR A 164 -17.50 19.86 4.80
N GLY A 165 -17.70 19.65 6.10
CA GLY A 165 -18.99 19.79 6.74
C GLY A 165 -18.91 20.70 7.94
N GLU A 166 -19.98 21.44 8.21
CA GLU A 166 -20.05 22.36 9.34
C GLU A 166 -21.41 22.30 10.03
N ILE A 167 -21.40 22.75 11.29
CA ILE A 167 -22.57 22.88 12.13
C ILE A 167 -22.69 24.35 12.49
N LEU A 168 -23.81 24.97 12.09
CA LEU A 168 -24.13 26.35 12.40
C LEU A 168 -25.24 26.39 13.45
N LYS A 169 -25.05 27.13 14.54
CA LYS A 169 -26.13 27.39 15.50
C LYS A 169 -27.00 28.54 14.99
N THR A 170 -28.30 28.32 14.90
CA THR A 170 -29.27 29.36 14.53
C THR A 170 -29.88 29.94 15.79
N THR A 171 -29.77 31.26 15.99
CA THR A 171 -30.40 31.94 17.13
C THR A 171 -31.75 32.55 16.74
N SER A 172 -32.71 32.45 17.65
CA SER A 172 -34.03 33.07 17.50
C SER A 172 -33.88 34.57 17.77
N GLY A 173 -33.61 35.36 16.74
CA GLY A 173 -33.39 36.80 16.89
C GLY A 173 -32.78 37.52 15.70
N GLY A 174 -32.42 36.81 14.63
CA GLY A 174 -31.75 37.41 13.46
C GLY A 174 -30.25 37.62 13.65
N GLU A 175 -29.64 37.04 14.69
CA GLU A 175 -28.18 37.02 14.78
C GLU A 175 -27.60 36.09 13.70
N VAL A 176 -26.38 36.40 13.27
CA VAL A 176 -25.68 35.63 12.25
C VAL A 176 -25.39 34.23 12.81
N PRO A 177 -25.73 33.15 12.09
CA PRO A 177 -25.38 31.80 12.51
C PRO A 177 -23.87 31.68 12.73
N HIS A 178 -23.45 31.14 13.86
CA HIS A 178 -22.03 30.92 14.15
C HIS A 178 -21.69 29.42 14.10
N LYS A 179 -20.48 29.12 13.63
CA LYS A 179 -19.93 27.76 13.54
C LYS A 179 -19.71 27.21 14.96
N VAL A 180 -20.23 26.02 15.22
CA VAL A 180 -20.09 25.31 16.52
C VAL A 180 -19.44 23.94 16.40
N GLY A 181 -19.07 23.55 15.18
CA GLY A 181 -18.40 22.30 14.87
C GLY A 181 -18.19 22.13 13.38
N TYR A 182 -17.26 21.25 13.00
CA TYR A 182 -16.96 20.94 11.61
C TYR A 182 -16.34 19.54 11.46
N VAL A 183 -16.31 19.08 10.21
CA VAL A 183 -15.66 17.84 9.77
C VAL A 183 -14.89 18.10 8.48
N THR A 184 -13.70 17.53 8.37
CA THR A 184 -12.93 17.45 7.11
C THR A 184 -12.62 15.99 6.81
N GLY A 185 -12.44 15.69 5.53
CA GLY A 185 -11.92 14.41 5.11
C GLY A 185 -11.83 14.28 3.60
N LYS A 186 -11.46 13.08 3.17
CA LYS A 186 -11.11 12.79 1.78
C LYS A 186 -11.82 11.53 1.30
N LEU A 187 -12.36 11.55 0.08
CA LEU A 187 -12.85 10.37 -0.62
C LEU A 187 -11.82 9.94 -1.67
N ILE A 188 -11.14 8.83 -1.39
CA ILE A 188 -10.03 8.27 -2.14
C ILE A 188 -10.55 7.20 -3.12
N ARG A 189 -10.36 7.44 -4.41
CA ARG A 189 -10.67 6.50 -5.50
C ARG A 189 -9.52 5.50 -5.67
N ARG A 190 -9.35 4.62 -4.68
CA ARG A 190 -8.24 3.64 -4.63
C ARG A 190 -8.00 2.89 -5.93
N GLY A 191 -9.05 2.45 -6.64
CA GLY A 191 -8.90 1.74 -7.92
C GLY A 191 -8.24 2.54 -9.05
N LYS A 192 -8.05 3.86 -8.90
CA LYS A 192 -7.28 4.69 -9.85
C LYS A 192 -5.78 4.78 -9.51
N ILE A 193 -5.40 4.31 -8.33
CA ILE A 193 -4.04 4.46 -7.79
C ILE A 193 -3.51 3.15 -7.20
N CYS A 194 -4.19 2.02 -7.38
CA CYS A 194 -3.85 0.75 -6.73
C CYS A 194 -2.41 0.32 -7.05
N GLU A 195 -1.97 0.54 -8.28
CA GLU A 195 -0.65 0.15 -8.79
C GLU A 195 0.50 0.84 -8.03
N ASN A 196 0.28 2.06 -7.53
CA ASN A 196 1.24 2.88 -6.78
C ASN A 196 0.63 3.44 -5.49
N PHE A 197 -0.23 2.65 -4.82
CA PHE A 197 -1.12 3.16 -3.79
C PHE A 197 -0.38 3.87 -2.66
N LEU A 198 0.60 3.22 -2.02
CA LEU A 198 1.32 3.81 -0.88
C LEU A 198 2.07 5.09 -1.24
N GLN A 199 2.70 5.15 -2.40
CA GLN A 199 3.40 6.36 -2.87
C GLN A 199 2.42 7.51 -3.10
N THR A 200 1.26 7.18 -3.65
CA THR A 200 0.26 8.17 -4.05
C THR A 200 -0.53 8.71 -2.85
N VAL A 201 -0.79 7.89 -1.83
CA VAL A 201 -1.52 8.32 -0.61
C VAL A 201 -0.65 9.01 0.43
N GLU A 202 0.68 9.01 0.26
CA GLU A 202 1.61 9.74 1.11
C GLU A 202 1.48 11.26 0.96
N GLU A 203 1.28 11.73 -0.27
CA GLU A 203 1.39 13.14 -0.65
C GLU A 203 0.25 14.06 -0.11
N PRO A 204 -1.03 13.65 -0.06
CA PRO A 204 -2.11 14.59 0.22
C PRO A 204 -2.23 15.11 1.65
N SER A 205 -1.97 14.27 2.67
CA SER A 205 -2.01 14.66 4.08
C SER A 205 -1.29 13.64 4.98
N GLN A 206 -0.95 14.04 6.19
CA GLN A 206 -0.40 13.13 7.20
C GLN A 206 -1.38 12.01 7.55
N GLU A 207 -2.69 12.29 7.53
CA GLU A 207 -3.73 11.31 7.80
C GLU A 207 -3.87 10.29 6.66
N THR A 208 -3.75 10.70 5.38
CA THR A 208 -3.76 9.74 4.26
C THR A 208 -2.51 8.86 4.27
N SER A 209 -1.36 9.45 4.58
CA SER A 209 -0.09 8.73 4.81
C SER A 209 -0.25 7.67 5.91
N ALA A 210 -0.65 8.09 7.11
CA ALA A 210 -0.79 7.20 8.25
C ALA A 210 -1.80 6.08 7.96
N MET A 211 -2.94 6.42 7.34
CA MET A 211 -3.92 5.42 6.90
C MET A 211 -3.29 4.42 5.93
N GLY A 212 -2.59 4.91 4.91
CA GLY A 212 -1.93 4.10 3.89
C GLY A 212 -0.97 3.08 4.50
N PHE A 213 0.01 3.55 5.25
CA PHE A 213 1.10 2.73 5.78
C PHE A 213 0.70 1.85 6.99
N GLU A 214 -0.24 2.29 7.82
CA GLU A 214 -0.66 1.52 8.99
C GLU A 214 -1.66 0.40 8.62
N LEU A 215 -2.55 0.62 7.64
CA LEU A 215 -3.62 -0.31 7.31
C LEU A 215 -3.35 -1.15 6.07
N PHE A 216 -2.80 -0.56 5.02
CA PHE A 216 -2.76 -1.18 3.70
C PHE A 216 -1.35 -1.62 3.32
N GLY A 217 -1.26 -2.59 2.42
CA GLY A 217 -0.03 -2.97 1.74
C GLY A 217 0.26 -2.04 0.56
N ARG A 218 1.34 -2.36 -0.17
CA ARG A 218 1.83 -1.58 -1.31
C ARG A 218 0.76 -1.19 -2.31
N TYR A 219 -0.16 -2.11 -2.60
CA TYR A 219 -1.20 -1.97 -3.62
C TYR A 219 -2.58 -1.56 -3.08
N GLY A 220 -2.65 -1.15 -1.80
CA GLY A 220 -3.89 -0.72 -1.19
C GLY A 220 -4.80 -1.85 -0.68
N HIS A 221 -4.29 -3.09 -0.61
CA HIS A 221 -4.98 -4.20 0.06
C HIS A 221 -4.79 -4.13 1.57
N LEU A 222 -5.81 -4.48 2.35
CA LEU A 222 -5.70 -4.47 3.80
C LEU A 222 -4.70 -5.53 4.25
N GLN A 223 -3.79 -5.16 5.15
CA GLN A 223 -2.80 -6.09 5.70
C GLN A 223 -3.49 -7.22 6.48
N ASP A 224 -3.04 -8.46 6.27
CA ASP A 224 -3.63 -9.67 6.89
C ASP A 224 -3.69 -9.62 8.42
N LYS A 225 -2.76 -8.90 9.06
CA LYS A 225 -2.76 -8.69 10.51
C LYS A 225 -4.03 -7.99 11.00
N HIS A 226 -4.66 -7.16 10.18
CA HIS A 226 -5.91 -6.46 10.53
C HIS A 226 -7.15 -7.29 10.21
N LYS A 227 -7.07 -8.21 9.25
CA LYS A 227 -8.14 -9.16 8.90
C LYS A 227 -8.32 -10.23 9.99
N THR A 228 -7.20 -10.71 10.52
CA THR A 228 -7.18 -11.86 11.45
C THR A 228 -7.25 -11.48 12.93
N SER A 229 -6.97 -10.22 13.27
CA SER A 229 -6.94 -9.76 14.66
C SER A 229 -8.23 -9.03 15.08
N GLY A 230 -8.31 -8.63 16.35
CA GLY A 230 -9.43 -7.88 16.89
C GLY A 230 -10.73 -8.68 16.91
N SER A 231 -11.75 -8.17 16.23
CA SER A 231 -13.05 -8.86 16.06
C SER A 231 -13.09 -9.79 14.85
N SER A 232 -12.09 -9.74 13.97
CA SER A 232 -11.97 -10.57 12.75
C SER A 232 -13.21 -10.55 11.83
N ILE A 233 -14.02 -9.49 11.91
CA ILE A 233 -15.21 -9.29 11.07
C ILE A 233 -14.88 -8.70 9.69
N TRP A 234 -13.61 -8.36 9.49
CA TRP A 234 -13.09 -7.65 8.33
C TRP A 234 -12.21 -8.60 7.52
N GLY A 235 -12.39 -8.62 6.20
CA GLY A 235 -11.71 -9.50 5.27
C GLY A 235 -11.29 -8.79 3.99
N ASP A 236 -11.29 -9.56 2.90
CA ASP A 236 -10.85 -9.11 1.57
C ASP A 236 -11.84 -8.12 0.92
N GLU A 237 -13.05 -7.93 1.48
CA GLU A 237 -13.97 -6.90 1.03
C GLU A 237 -13.37 -5.49 1.15
N LEU A 238 -12.43 -5.30 2.07
CA LEU A 238 -11.71 -4.06 2.28
C LEU A 238 -10.59 -3.83 1.26
N ASP A 239 -10.30 -4.78 0.38
CA ASP A 239 -9.24 -4.69 -0.62
C ASP A 239 -9.65 -3.90 -1.87
N ASN A 240 -10.96 -3.67 -2.06
CA ASN A 240 -11.53 -3.09 -3.28
C ASN A 240 -12.42 -1.87 -3.00
N GLY A 241 -12.69 -1.04 -3.99
CA GLY A 241 -13.61 0.11 -3.83
C GLY A 241 -12.96 1.38 -3.26
N SER A 242 -13.79 2.41 -3.05
CA SER A 242 -13.35 3.75 -2.57
C SER A 242 -13.21 3.77 -1.04
N ILE A 243 -12.30 4.62 -0.54
CA ILE A 243 -12.06 4.82 0.89
C ILE A 243 -12.46 6.25 1.27
N LEU A 244 -13.36 6.40 2.23
CA LEU A 244 -13.71 7.68 2.83
C LEU A 244 -12.92 7.87 4.13
N LEU A 245 -11.90 8.71 4.13
CA LEU A 245 -11.11 9.04 5.31
C LEU A 245 -11.74 10.23 6.06
N LEU A 246 -12.11 10.03 7.33
CA LEU A 246 -12.45 11.14 8.24
C LEU A 246 -11.18 11.61 8.94
N GLU A 247 -10.76 12.85 8.70
CA GLU A 247 -9.53 13.40 9.27
C GLU A 247 -9.82 14.10 10.59
N ILE A 248 -10.70 15.11 10.55
CA ILE A 248 -11.00 15.94 11.71
C ILE A 248 -12.50 15.95 11.93
N VAL A 249 -12.95 15.70 13.17
CA VAL A 249 -14.32 15.93 13.61
C VAL A 249 -14.28 16.74 14.90
N LYS A 250 -14.68 18.02 14.85
CA LYS A 250 -14.65 18.93 16.00
C LYS A 250 -16.04 19.44 16.35
N VAL A 251 -16.35 19.46 17.65
CA VAL A 251 -17.52 20.12 18.21
C VAL A 251 -17.08 20.94 19.43
N ASP A 252 -17.49 22.20 19.43
CA ASP A 252 -17.15 23.15 20.48
C ASP A 252 -17.69 22.70 21.83
N LYS A 253 -16.94 22.99 22.90
CA LYS A 253 -17.10 22.40 24.23
C LYS A 253 -18.52 22.60 24.78
N GLU A 254 -19.12 23.77 24.56
CA GLU A 254 -20.45 24.15 25.01
C GLU A 254 -21.58 23.37 24.30
N TYR A 255 -21.26 22.78 23.14
CA TYR A 255 -22.22 22.07 22.28
C TYR A 255 -21.97 20.55 22.25
N ARG A 256 -21.00 20.06 23.02
CA ARG A 256 -20.75 18.62 23.19
C ARG A 256 -21.93 17.94 23.89
N ARG A 257 -22.05 16.62 23.69
CA ARG A 257 -23.12 15.75 24.23
C ARG A 257 -24.54 16.05 23.72
N LEU A 258 -24.69 16.87 22.68
CA LEU A 258 -25.96 17.09 21.97
C LEU A 258 -26.16 16.13 20.77
N GLY A 259 -25.25 15.17 20.56
CA GLY A 259 -25.28 14.25 19.42
C GLY A 259 -24.88 14.88 18.08
N LEU A 260 -24.37 16.12 18.10
CA LEU A 260 -24.00 16.88 16.90
C LEU A 260 -22.92 16.19 16.05
N ALA A 261 -21.86 15.66 16.68
CA ALA A 261 -20.79 14.94 15.98
C ALA A 261 -21.34 13.70 15.25
N THR A 262 -22.21 12.92 15.91
CA THR A 262 -22.85 11.73 15.30
C THR A 262 -23.67 12.11 14.07
N ARG A 263 -24.46 13.19 14.15
CA ARG A 263 -25.24 13.68 13.01
C ARG A 263 -24.36 14.17 11.87
N LEU A 264 -23.28 14.87 12.19
CA LEU A 264 -22.31 15.35 11.21
C LEU A 264 -21.65 14.19 10.47
N CYS A 265 -21.18 13.17 11.18
CA CYS A 265 -20.63 11.96 10.56
C CYS A 265 -21.66 11.22 9.70
N ASN A 266 -22.91 11.08 10.15
CA ASN A 266 -23.97 10.48 9.34
C ASN A 266 -24.25 11.28 8.06
N ALA A 267 -24.31 12.61 8.14
CA ALA A 267 -24.48 13.46 6.97
C ALA A 267 -23.34 13.28 5.95
N VAL A 268 -22.10 13.13 6.42
CA VAL A 268 -20.95 12.78 5.56
C VAL A 268 -21.16 11.42 4.89
N LEU A 269 -21.49 10.37 5.65
CA LEU A 269 -21.74 9.03 5.10
C LEU A 269 -22.86 9.04 4.04
N ASP A 270 -23.92 9.82 4.28
CA ASP A 270 -25.08 9.90 3.39
C ASP A 270 -24.76 10.60 2.07
N ILE A 271 -23.91 11.65 2.06
CA ILE A 271 -23.47 12.28 0.81
C ILE A 271 -22.44 11.45 0.04
N THR A 272 -21.69 10.58 0.72
CA THR A 272 -20.67 9.71 0.10
C THR A 272 -21.28 8.46 -0.53
N ARG A 273 -22.27 7.85 0.14
CA ARG A 273 -22.93 6.61 -0.30
C ARG A 273 -23.34 6.60 -1.79
N PRO A 274 -24.04 7.61 -2.35
CA PRO A 274 -24.47 7.57 -3.75
C PRO A 274 -23.31 7.64 -4.76
N LYS A 275 -22.11 8.03 -4.33
CA LYS A 275 -20.92 8.15 -5.19
C LYS A 275 -20.06 6.88 -5.23
N CYS A 276 -20.42 5.85 -4.47
CA CYS A 276 -19.57 4.70 -4.23
C CYS A 276 -20.29 3.41 -4.59
N ASN A 277 -19.52 2.36 -4.90
CA ASN A 277 -20.10 1.02 -5.03
C ASN A 277 -20.52 0.54 -3.63
N PRO A 278 -21.83 0.33 -3.37
CA PRO A 278 -22.34 0.02 -2.03
C PRO A 278 -21.74 -1.22 -1.39
N LYS A 279 -21.17 -2.15 -2.18
CA LYS A 279 -20.62 -3.41 -1.66
C LYS A 279 -19.17 -3.34 -1.22
N THR A 280 -18.40 -2.37 -1.71
CA THR A 280 -16.94 -2.37 -1.58
C THR A 280 -16.37 -1.10 -0.98
N TRP A 281 -17.13 -0.02 -0.90
CA TRP A 281 -16.61 1.19 -0.26
C TRP A 281 -16.63 1.10 1.26
N ILE A 282 -15.66 1.78 1.88
CA ILE A 282 -15.56 1.90 3.33
C ILE A 282 -15.32 3.34 3.74
N ALA A 283 -15.72 3.68 4.95
CA ALA A 283 -15.18 4.85 5.63
C ALA A 283 -14.21 4.42 6.72
N VAL A 284 -13.11 5.14 6.90
CA VAL A 284 -12.10 4.89 7.91
C VAL A 284 -11.85 6.16 8.74
N ALA A 285 -11.58 5.95 10.02
CA ALA A 285 -11.26 7.03 10.96
C ALA A 285 -10.30 6.51 12.03
N ARG A 286 -9.34 7.32 12.44
CA ARG A 286 -8.41 7.00 13.54
C ARG A 286 -8.92 7.59 14.86
N THR A 287 -8.66 6.92 15.97
CA THR A 287 -8.76 7.56 17.30
C THR A 287 -7.57 8.49 17.50
N ALA A 288 -7.72 9.77 17.18
CA ALA A 288 -6.70 10.78 17.44
C ALA A 288 -7.07 11.71 18.60
N VAL A 289 -6.04 12.22 19.28
CA VAL A 289 -6.14 13.38 20.18
C VAL A 289 -6.18 14.62 19.29
N LEU A 290 -7.30 15.34 19.29
CA LEU A 290 -7.38 16.63 18.60
C LEU A 290 -6.49 17.63 19.35
N ASN A 291 -5.26 17.85 18.85
CA ASN A 291 -4.28 18.78 19.43
C ASN A 291 -4.90 20.16 19.72
N ALA A 292 -5.78 20.65 18.85
CA ALA A 292 -6.45 21.95 19.01
C ALA A 292 -7.39 22.06 20.23
N SER A 293 -7.69 20.98 20.97
CA SER A 293 -8.50 21.04 22.20
C SER A 293 -7.68 20.94 23.48
N VAL A 294 -6.42 20.53 23.40
CA VAL A 294 -5.54 20.33 24.57
C VAL A 294 -4.48 21.43 24.69
N GLU A 295 -4.46 22.39 23.76
CA GLU A 295 -3.66 23.63 23.84
C GLU A 295 -4.03 24.53 25.03
N ALA A 296 -5.19 24.33 25.66
CA ALA A 296 -5.43 24.88 26.99
C ALA A 296 -4.60 24.06 27.98
N GLU A 297 -3.42 24.57 28.35
CA GLU A 297 -2.54 24.03 29.40
C GLU A 297 -3.40 23.39 30.49
N PRO A 298 -3.34 22.06 30.66
CA PRO A 298 -4.16 21.43 31.67
C PRO A 298 -3.71 21.98 33.03
N ASP A 299 -4.58 22.77 33.68
CA ASP A 299 -4.45 23.26 35.07
C ASP A 299 -4.13 22.10 36.05
N GLY A 300 -2.89 21.62 36.06
CA GLY A 300 -2.43 20.47 36.83
C GLY A 300 -3.10 19.13 36.51
N ARG A 301 -3.81 18.98 35.37
CA ARG A 301 -4.36 17.68 34.95
C ARG A 301 -3.28 16.87 34.23
N ASP A 302 -3.20 15.59 34.58
CA ASP A 302 -2.36 14.61 33.90
C ASP A 302 -2.72 14.55 32.41
N TRP A 303 -1.81 15.00 31.56
CA TRP A 303 -1.97 15.03 30.10
C TRP A 303 -2.36 13.66 29.55
N ASN A 304 -1.76 12.59 30.08
CA ASN A 304 -2.02 11.22 29.64
C ASN A 304 -3.48 10.84 29.87
N LYS A 305 -4.04 11.25 31.02
CA LYS A 305 -5.45 11.02 31.33
C LYS A 305 -6.37 11.80 30.40
N ALA A 306 -6.04 13.04 30.06
CA ALA A 306 -6.85 13.85 29.13
C ALA A 306 -6.85 13.23 27.72
N VAL A 307 -5.70 12.74 27.26
CA VAL A 307 -5.54 11.97 26.03
C VAL A 307 -6.41 10.71 26.06
N GLU A 308 -6.32 9.91 27.13
CA GLU A 308 -7.10 8.68 27.29
C GLU A 308 -8.62 8.95 27.29
N ASP A 309 -9.09 9.93 28.07
CA ASP A 309 -10.49 10.33 28.13
C ASP A 309 -11.01 10.74 26.72
N GLN A 310 -10.17 11.44 25.95
CA GLN A 310 -10.50 11.84 24.58
C GLN A 310 -10.54 10.64 23.63
N MET A 311 -9.58 9.72 23.69
CA MET A 311 -9.58 8.49 22.88
C MET A 311 -10.82 7.61 23.17
N GLN A 312 -11.21 7.51 24.45
CA GLN A 312 -12.44 6.81 24.85
C GLN A 312 -13.69 7.51 24.29
N ALA A 313 -13.76 8.84 24.35
CA ALA A 313 -14.86 9.61 23.80
C ALA A 313 -14.98 9.47 22.26
N THR A 314 -13.85 9.54 21.54
CA THR A 314 -13.80 9.32 20.09
C THR A 314 -14.20 7.90 19.73
N THR A 315 -13.72 6.90 20.48
CA THR A 315 -14.13 5.49 20.31
C THR A 315 -15.64 5.32 20.48
N ALA A 316 -16.22 5.93 21.51
CA ALA A 316 -17.66 5.87 21.76
C ALA A 316 -18.46 6.55 20.63
N LEU A 317 -17.99 7.70 20.12
CA LEU A 317 -18.59 8.40 18.98
C LEU A 317 -18.59 7.51 17.72
N LEU A 318 -17.43 6.98 17.33
CA LEU A 318 -17.28 6.16 16.12
C LEU A 318 -18.19 4.92 16.18
N ARG A 319 -18.23 4.25 17.33
CA ARG A 319 -19.12 3.09 17.54
C ARG A 319 -20.60 3.46 17.47
N ALA A 320 -20.97 4.61 18.01
CA ALA A 320 -22.35 5.11 17.96
C ALA A 320 -22.80 5.45 16.53
N VAL A 321 -21.88 5.89 15.67
CA VAL A 321 -22.13 6.10 14.23
C VAL A 321 -22.26 4.78 13.48
N GLY A 322 -21.61 3.71 13.96
CA GLY A 322 -21.66 2.38 13.35
C GLY A 322 -20.29 1.83 12.94
N PHE A 323 -19.22 2.60 13.16
CA PHE A 323 -17.87 2.13 12.88
C PHE A 323 -17.46 1.02 13.87
N ARG A 324 -16.62 0.08 13.42
CA ARG A 324 -16.01 -0.99 14.22
C ARG A 324 -14.51 -1.01 14.01
N ARG A 325 -13.75 -1.46 15.00
CA ARG A 325 -12.29 -1.40 14.93
C ARG A 325 -11.73 -2.32 13.84
N LEU A 326 -10.72 -1.87 13.11
CA LEU A 326 -9.94 -2.67 12.16
C LEU A 326 -8.84 -3.43 12.90
N GLY A 327 -9.02 -4.73 13.09
CA GLY A 327 -8.08 -5.55 13.85
C GLY A 327 -7.86 -5.04 15.27
N THR A 328 -6.60 -4.99 15.70
CA THR A 328 -6.15 -4.37 16.95
C THR A 328 -5.63 -2.94 16.79
N SER A 329 -5.77 -2.35 15.60
CA SER A 329 -5.26 -1.01 15.28
C SER A 329 -6.05 0.11 15.97
N GLU A 330 -5.53 1.34 15.89
CA GLU A 330 -6.24 2.56 16.31
C GLU A 330 -7.32 3.01 15.31
N TRP A 331 -7.45 2.31 14.19
CA TRP A 331 -8.38 2.64 13.14
C TRP A 331 -9.70 1.92 13.29
N PHE A 332 -10.74 2.59 12.84
CA PHE A 332 -12.09 2.12 12.77
C PHE A 332 -12.56 2.19 11.32
N ALA A 333 -13.39 1.23 10.91
CA ALA A 333 -14.04 1.22 9.62
C ALA A 333 -15.56 1.15 9.73
N PHE A 334 -16.23 1.75 8.75
CA PHE A 334 -17.64 1.62 8.48
C PHE A 334 -17.80 0.96 7.11
N ALA A 335 -18.54 -0.15 7.07
CA ALA A 335 -18.81 -0.85 5.82
C ALA A 335 -19.95 -0.16 5.06
N GLY A 336 -19.73 0.17 3.80
CA GLY A 336 -20.76 0.67 2.91
C GLY A 336 -21.91 -0.32 2.67
N ASP A 337 -21.60 -1.62 2.72
CA ASP A 337 -22.55 -2.70 2.55
C ASP A 337 -23.43 -2.82 3.79
N VAL A 338 -24.74 -2.67 3.61
CA VAL A 338 -25.73 -2.74 4.70
C VAL A 338 -25.84 -4.13 5.30
N ASP A 339 -25.47 -5.17 4.56
CA ASP A 339 -25.52 -6.57 5.00
C ASP A 339 -24.21 -7.01 5.66
N HIS A 340 -23.21 -6.12 5.73
CA HIS A 340 -21.90 -6.43 6.31
C HIS A 340 -22.00 -6.82 7.81
N PRO A 341 -21.24 -7.84 8.29
CA PRO A 341 -21.26 -8.28 9.68
C PRO A 341 -20.97 -7.16 10.71
N ALA A 342 -20.24 -6.12 10.32
CA ALA A 342 -19.96 -4.96 11.16
C ALA A 342 -21.21 -4.26 11.69
N HIS A 343 -22.30 -4.24 10.92
CA HIS A 343 -23.58 -3.62 11.32
C HIS A 343 -24.33 -4.45 12.36
N GLN A 344 -24.05 -5.75 12.43
CA GLN A 344 -24.63 -6.68 13.41
C GLN A 344 -23.83 -6.74 14.71
N LEU A 345 -22.54 -6.38 14.66
CA LEU A 345 -21.69 -6.31 15.85
C LEU A 345 -22.11 -5.13 16.72
N SER A 346 -22.51 -5.37 17.96
CA SER A 346 -22.84 -4.29 18.89
C SER A 346 -21.59 -3.53 19.33
N ALA A 347 -21.73 -2.24 19.69
CA ALA A 347 -20.63 -1.42 20.19
C ALA A 347 -19.93 -2.02 21.43
N ALA A 348 -20.67 -2.78 22.26
CA ALA A 348 -20.13 -3.42 23.46
C ALA A 348 -19.32 -4.69 23.14
N ASN A 349 -19.60 -5.34 22.00
CA ASN A 349 -18.92 -6.54 21.55
C ASN A 349 -17.75 -6.23 20.59
N ASP A 350 -17.57 -4.97 20.20
CA ASP A 350 -16.44 -4.52 19.40
C ASP A 350 -15.13 -4.59 20.19
N TYR A 351 -14.01 -4.81 19.49
CA TYR A 351 -12.72 -5.00 20.16
C TYR A 351 -12.27 -3.73 20.90
N ASN A 352 -11.89 -3.90 22.16
CA ASN A 352 -11.24 -2.89 22.97
C ASN A 352 -9.78 -3.28 23.18
N SER A 353 -8.85 -2.36 22.91
CA SER A 353 -7.45 -2.58 23.27
C SER A 353 -7.36 -2.73 24.79
N PRO A 354 -6.63 -3.75 25.29
CA PRO A 354 -6.43 -3.91 26.72
C PRO A 354 -5.67 -2.71 27.28
N VAL A 355 -6.24 -2.11 28.31
CA VAL A 355 -5.60 -1.02 29.06
C VAL A 355 -4.61 -1.63 30.04
N PHE A 356 -3.33 -1.33 29.86
CA PHE A 356 -2.30 -1.66 30.85
C PHE A 356 -2.29 -0.57 31.91
N ALA A 357 -2.12 -0.96 33.17
CA ALA A 357 -1.96 0.03 34.24
C ALA A 357 -0.78 0.93 33.88
N ASP A 358 -0.95 2.24 34.06
CA ASP A 358 0.10 3.23 33.88
C ASP A 358 1.18 3.04 34.94
N ARG A 359 2.02 2.06 34.68
CA ARG A 359 3.22 1.72 35.41
C ARG A 359 4.31 1.76 34.37
N ASP A 360 4.82 2.96 34.11
CA ASP A 360 6.18 3.05 33.62
C ASP A 360 7.08 2.25 34.54
N PHE A 361 8.09 1.59 33.95
CA PHE A 361 9.04 0.75 34.67
C PHE A 361 9.57 1.50 35.89
N ALA A 362 9.07 1.22 37.10
CA ALA A 362 9.48 2.01 38.25
C ALA A 362 10.89 1.56 38.68
N GLY A 363 11.87 2.46 38.62
CA GLY A 363 13.20 2.27 39.20
C GLY A 363 14.22 1.57 38.28
N PRO A 364 14.99 0.57 38.76
CA PRO A 364 16.08 -0.07 37.99
C PRO A 364 15.65 -0.67 36.64
N SER A 365 14.36 -0.97 36.47
CA SER A 365 13.77 -1.52 35.25
C SER A 365 13.67 -0.50 34.10
N GLU A 366 13.62 0.80 34.39
CA GLU A 366 13.59 1.87 33.37
C GLU A 366 14.92 2.00 32.65
N GLN A 367 16.01 2.14 33.41
CA GLN A 367 17.37 2.25 32.89
C GLN A 367 17.77 1.03 32.06
N LEU A 368 17.34 -0.17 32.50
CA LEU A 368 17.55 -1.39 31.74
C LEU A 368 16.76 -1.36 30.42
N SER A 369 15.51 -0.91 30.45
CA SER A 369 14.67 -0.82 29.26
C SER A 369 15.23 0.18 28.23
N GLU A 370 15.76 1.32 28.69
CA GLU A 370 16.47 2.27 27.84
C GLU A 370 17.73 1.67 27.20
N LYS A 371 18.55 0.96 27.98
CA LYS A 371 19.73 0.25 27.46
C LYS A 371 19.38 -0.84 26.45
N ILE A 372 18.26 -1.53 26.63
CA ILE A 372 17.76 -2.53 25.67
C ILE A 372 17.34 -1.85 24.37
N ARG A 373 16.58 -0.74 24.46
CA ARG A 373 16.10 0.03 23.29
C ARG A 373 17.22 0.72 22.53
N SER A 374 18.32 1.05 23.19
CA SER A 374 19.43 1.77 22.58
C SER A 374 20.05 0.99 21.43
N GLU A 375 20.12 1.65 20.27
CA GLU A 375 20.81 1.12 19.08
C GLU A 375 22.34 1.25 19.21
N THR A 376 22.82 2.20 20.01
CA THR A 376 24.26 2.46 20.21
C THR A 376 24.92 1.49 21.18
N VAL A 377 24.16 0.90 22.10
CA VAL A 377 24.68 -0.11 23.04
C VAL A 377 24.71 -1.48 22.36
N SER A 378 25.86 -2.14 22.31
CA SER A 378 25.96 -3.47 21.69
C SER A 378 25.14 -4.54 22.44
N ASP A 379 24.68 -5.57 21.73
CA ASP A 379 23.93 -6.70 22.30
C ASP A 379 24.70 -7.40 23.45
N ALA A 380 26.01 -7.58 23.29
CA ALA A 380 26.85 -8.16 24.33
C ALA A 380 26.90 -7.32 25.63
N MET A 381 26.94 -6.00 25.51
CA MET A 381 26.92 -5.08 26.66
C MET A 381 25.55 -5.09 27.34
N THR A 382 24.46 -5.05 26.57
CA THR A 382 23.10 -5.16 27.10
C THR A 382 22.91 -6.49 27.83
N LEU A 383 23.44 -7.60 27.29
CA LEU A 383 23.39 -8.90 27.94
C LEU A 383 24.17 -8.94 29.27
N GLN A 384 25.34 -8.29 29.33
CA GLN A 384 26.10 -8.19 30.56
C GLN A 384 25.33 -7.44 31.65
N GLU A 385 24.65 -6.35 31.28
CA GLU A 385 23.78 -5.60 32.18
C GLU A 385 22.59 -6.46 32.65
N LEU A 386 21.90 -7.16 31.74
CA LEU A 386 20.81 -8.07 32.09
C LEU A 386 21.24 -9.09 33.14
N LYS A 387 22.41 -9.70 32.96
CA LYS A 387 22.99 -10.66 33.91
C LYS A 387 23.34 -10.01 35.24
N LEU A 388 23.86 -8.78 35.23
CA LEU A 388 24.15 -8.03 36.45
C LEU A 388 22.87 -7.74 37.24
N GLN A 389 21.82 -7.23 36.57
CA GLN A 389 20.53 -6.97 37.20
C GLN A 389 19.90 -8.25 37.75
N ALA A 390 20.02 -9.38 37.05
CA ALA A 390 19.57 -10.68 37.54
C ALA A 390 20.33 -11.15 38.79
N GLN A 391 21.61 -10.81 38.93
CA GLN A 391 22.39 -11.07 40.14
C GLN A 391 21.98 -10.18 41.31
N ILE A 392 21.64 -8.91 41.05
CA ILE A 392 21.24 -7.95 42.08
C ILE A 392 19.84 -8.23 42.61
N HIS A 393 18.86 -8.43 41.72
CA HIS A 393 17.45 -8.53 42.06
C HIS A 393 16.92 -9.97 42.15
N GLY A 394 17.66 -10.93 41.58
CA GLY A 394 17.23 -12.31 41.44
C GLY A 394 16.29 -12.52 40.24
N LEU A 395 16.29 -13.74 39.69
CA LEU A 395 15.42 -14.13 38.56
C LEU A 395 13.94 -14.29 38.96
N ALA A 396 13.64 -14.45 40.25
CA ALA A 396 12.27 -14.57 40.75
C ALA A 396 11.57 -13.21 40.95
N HIS A 397 12.24 -12.10 40.66
CA HIS A 397 11.67 -10.76 40.82
C HIS A 397 10.52 -10.53 39.82
N ALA A 398 9.39 -10.00 40.27
CA ALA A 398 8.20 -9.84 39.44
C ALA A 398 8.43 -8.91 38.23
N ASP A 399 9.30 -7.90 38.39
CA ASP A 399 9.59 -6.88 37.37
C ASP A 399 10.08 -7.43 36.04
N TRP A 400 10.71 -8.61 36.00
CA TRP A 400 11.14 -9.25 34.76
C TRP A 400 9.99 -9.58 33.81
N CYS A 401 8.78 -9.75 34.35
CA CYS A 401 7.57 -10.08 33.60
C CYS A 401 6.58 -8.91 33.52
N THR A 402 6.88 -7.77 34.16
CA THR A 402 5.99 -6.62 34.18
C THR A 402 6.06 -5.89 32.84
N PRO A 403 4.95 -5.78 32.09
CA PRO A 403 4.92 -4.98 30.88
C PRO A 403 4.86 -3.48 31.21
N ASN A 404 5.27 -2.63 30.25
CA ASN A 404 5.05 -1.18 30.34
C ASN A 404 3.60 -0.77 30.00
N SER A 405 3.34 0.53 29.93
CA SER A 405 2.07 1.13 29.51
C SER A 405 1.52 0.66 28.14
N HIS A 406 2.38 0.13 27.28
CA HIS A 406 2.02 -0.40 25.96
C HIS A 406 1.91 -1.94 25.95
N GLY A 407 2.02 -2.60 27.10
CA GLY A 407 2.06 -4.07 27.17
C GLY A 407 3.42 -4.67 26.77
N HIS A 408 4.45 -3.88 26.49
CA HIS A 408 5.76 -4.38 26.09
C HIS A 408 6.53 -4.92 27.30
N THR A 409 6.85 -6.20 27.24
CA THR A 409 7.81 -6.85 28.17
C THR A 409 9.25 -6.58 27.71
N ILE A 410 10.23 -6.91 28.55
CA ILE A 410 11.65 -6.82 28.17
C ILE A 410 12.00 -7.62 26.90
N LEU A 411 11.27 -8.70 26.63
CA LEU A 411 11.48 -9.51 25.42
C LEU A 411 10.98 -8.78 24.17
N HIS A 412 9.87 -8.04 24.26
CA HIS A 412 9.41 -7.16 23.17
C HIS A 412 10.45 -6.09 22.87
N LEU A 413 10.98 -5.44 23.91
CA LEU A 413 12.01 -4.41 23.75
C LEU A 413 13.28 -5.00 23.09
N ALA A 414 13.75 -6.16 23.54
CA ALA A 414 14.93 -6.80 22.97
C ALA A 414 14.71 -7.26 21.51
N ALA A 415 13.50 -7.77 21.20
CA ALA A 415 13.09 -8.13 19.86
C ALA A 415 13.07 -6.93 18.92
N THR A 416 12.46 -5.82 19.33
CA THR A 416 12.48 -4.60 18.54
C THR A 416 13.89 -4.09 18.30
N ALA A 417 14.78 -4.11 19.29
CA ALA A 417 16.14 -3.62 19.18
C ALA A 417 17.13 -4.61 18.55
N SER A 418 16.65 -5.74 18.00
CA SER A 418 17.44 -6.79 17.35
C SER A 418 18.61 -7.33 18.18
N LYS A 419 18.36 -7.59 19.47
CA LYS A 419 19.35 -8.06 20.46
C LYS A 419 19.28 -9.59 20.64
N ALA A 420 19.75 -10.34 19.64
CA ALA A 420 19.61 -11.79 19.58
C ALA A 420 20.16 -12.54 20.82
N GLN A 421 21.29 -12.11 21.38
CA GLN A 421 21.87 -12.75 22.57
C GLN A 421 21.04 -12.47 23.82
N CYS A 422 20.56 -11.23 23.98
CA CYS A 422 19.61 -10.87 25.03
C CYS A 422 18.33 -11.72 24.92
N ILE A 423 17.76 -11.85 23.71
CA ILE A 423 16.56 -12.64 23.45
C ILE A 423 16.75 -14.10 23.86
N ALA A 424 17.84 -14.74 23.43
CA ALA A 424 18.15 -16.11 23.79
C ALA A 424 18.22 -16.28 25.32
N TRP A 425 18.94 -15.38 26.00
CA TRP A 425 19.04 -15.41 27.46
C TRP A 425 17.69 -15.18 28.14
N ILE A 426 16.88 -14.23 27.67
CA ILE A 426 15.56 -13.94 28.25
C ILE A 426 14.63 -15.16 28.09
N ILE A 427 14.59 -15.80 26.91
CA ILE A 427 13.76 -16.99 26.67
C ILE A 427 14.20 -18.16 27.56
N ASP A 428 15.50 -18.37 27.73
CA ASP A 428 16.03 -19.45 28.58
C ASP A 428 15.64 -19.29 30.06
N ASN A 429 15.44 -18.06 30.54
CA ASN A 429 15.10 -17.76 31.93
C ASN A 429 13.61 -17.47 32.16
N PHE A 430 12.90 -17.00 31.13
CA PHE A 430 11.52 -16.50 31.20
C PHE A 430 10.71 -16.97 29.98
N ALA A 431 10.62 -18.28 29.77
CA ALA A 431 9.99 -18.88 28.60
C ALA A 431 8.55 -18.38 28.33
N GLN A 432 7.80 -18.03 29.38
CA GLN A 432 6.44 -17.47 29.28
C GLN A 432 6.37 -16.14 28.52
N LEU A 433 7.47 -15.39 28.43
CA LEU A 433 7.49 -14.12 27.72
C LEU A 433 7.47 -14.29 26.19
N ARG A 434 7.81 -15.49 25.70
CA ARG A 434 7.85 -15.79 24.26
C ARG A 434 6.51 -15.57 23.58
N ASP A 435 5.44 -15.97 24.26
CA ASP A 435 4.07 -15.90 23.75
C ASP A 435 3.27 -14.77 24.43
N ALA A 436 3.94 -13.93 25.24
CA ALA A 436 3.30 -12.78 25.88
C ALA A 436 2.87 -11.77 24.81
N GLN A 437 1.66 -11.24 24.94
CA GLN A 437 1.10 -10.28 24.00
C GLN A 437 1.07 -8.87 24.59
N ASN A 438 1.37 -7.87 23.75
CA ASN A 438 1.26 -6.45 24.09
C ASN A 438 -0.19 -5.92 23.93
N SER A 439 -0.39 -4.60 24.02
CA SER A 439 -1.72 -3.97 23.83
C SER A 439 -2.31 -4.08 22.43
N ALA A 440 -1.47 -4.34 21.44
CA ALA A 440 -1.87 -4.63 20.08
C ALA A 440 -2.06 -6.14 19.82
N SER A 441 -2.04 -6.98 20.88
CA SER A 441 -2.06 -8.45 20.80
C SER A 441 -0.88 -9.07 20.03
N GLN A 442 0.25 -8.36 19.92
CA GLN A 442 1.44 -8.82 19.22
C GLN A 442 2.38 -9.53 20.19
N THR A 443 2.93 -10.67 19.78
CA THR A 443 4.05 -11.31 20.46
C THR A 443 5.37 -10.58 20.16
N PRO A 444 6.47 -10.86 20.88
CA PRO A 444 7.79 -10.33 20.53
C PRO A 444 8.23 -10.70 19.09
N LEU A 445 7.84 -11.88 18.59
CA LEU A 445 8.11 -12.27 17.22
C LEU A 445 7.31 -11.42 16.23
N ASP A 446 6.01 -11.22 16.47
CA ASP A 446 5.17 -10.39 15.60
C ASP A 446 5.69 -8.95 15.51
N LEU A 447 6.09 -8.38 16.66
CA LEU A 447 6.62 -7.03 16.73
C LEU A 447 7.97 -6.89 16.00
N CYS A 448 8.83 -7.91 16.10
CA CYS A 448 10.08 -7.98 15.33
C CYS A 448 9.82 -8.03 13.83
N LEU A 449 8.90 -8.90 13.38
CA LEU A 449 8.55 -9.04 11.96
C LEU A 449 7.89 -7.77 11.40
N ASP A 450 7.04 -7.11 12.18
CA ASP A 450 6.39 -5.85 11.81
C ASP A 450 7.42 -4.69 11.70
N ARG A 451 8.42 -4.63 12.58
CA ARG A 451 9.57 -3.70 12.43
C ARG A 451 10.38 -4.01 11.17
N MET A 452 10.68 -5.28 10.92
CA MET A 452 11.41 -5.72 9.73
C MET A 452 10.66 -5.34 8.45
N GLU A 453 9.34 -5.54 8.41
CA GLU A 453 8.52 -5.16 7.27
C GLU A 453 8.57 -3.65 7.00
N ARG A 454 8.50 -2.80 8.04
CA ARG A 454 8.70 -1.35 7.87
C ARG A 454 10.07 -1.02 7.29
N LEU A 455 11.15 -1.55 7.86
CA LEU A 455 12.52 -1.28 7.36
C LEU A 455 12.74 -1.74 5.93
N ARG A 456 12.05 -2.82 5.53
CA ARG A 456 12.13 -3.36 4.17
C ARG A 456 11.33 -2.52 3.17
N SER A 457 10.20 -1.95 3.58
CA SER A 457 9.26 -1.30 2.66
C SER A 457 9.31 0.23 2.69
N GLN A 458 9.85 0.83 3.76
CA GLN A 458 9.71 2.26 4.07
C GLN A 458 11.04 2.90 4.44
N LEU A 459 11.23 4.14 4.00
CA LEU A 459 12.30 5.03 4.44
C LEU A 459 11.71 6.38 4.86
N GLN A 460 11.85 6.72 6.13
CA GLN A 460 11.43 8.02 6.64
C GLN A 460 12.44 9.10 6.18
N HIS A 461 11.96 10.13 5.48
CA HIS A 461 12.74 11.31 5.10
C HIS A 461 12.01 12.59 5.54
N GLY A 462 12.38 13.09 6.72
CA GLY A 462 11.64 14.18 7.35
C GLY A 462 10.21 13.74 7.69
N PHE A 463 9.22 14.48 7.18
CA PHE A 463 7.80 14.15 7.35
C PHE A 463 7.28 13.15 6.33
N LEU A 464 8.08 12.82 5.29
CA LEU A 464 7.68 11.92 4.22
C LEU A 464 8.11 10.48 4.49
N VAL A 465 7.29 9.54 4.04
CA VAL A 465 7.58 8.10 4.01
C VAL A 465 7.76 7.64 2.57
N LEU A 466 8.99 7.34 2.19
CA LEU A 466 9.33 6.83 0.86
C LEU A 466 9.14 5.31 0.82
N VAL A 467 8.51 4.81 -0.25
CA VAL A 467 8.40 3.36 -0.51
C VAL A 467 9.69 2.87 -1.14
N VAL A 468 10.42 1.98 -0.47
CA VAL A 468 11.74 1.49 -0.90
C VAL A 468 11.81 -0.03 -1.07
N ALA A 469 10.64 -0.70 -1.09
CA ALA A 469 10.53 -2.15 -1.15
C ALA A 469 11.30 -2.78 -2.34
N ASP A 470 11.30 -2.13 -3.50
CA ASP A 470 12.00 -2.63 -4.69
C ASP A 470 13.52 -2.61 -4.56
N HIS A 471 14.07 -1.75 -3.71
CA HIS A 471 15.51 -1.63 -3.48
C HIS A 471 16.01 -2.53 -2.35
N PHE A 472 15.13 -3.31 -1.73
CA PHE A 472 15.51 -4.23 -0.67
C PHE A 472 16.55 -5.26 -1.15
N THR A 473 17.57 -5.50 -0.34
CA THR A 473 18.67 -6.44 -0.63
C THR A 473 18.75 -7.60 0.37
N GLY A 474 17.81 -7.64 1.32
CA GLY A 474 17.79 -8.60 2.42
C GLY A 474 18.19 -7.97 3.75
N PHE A 475 17.74 -8.56 4.85
CA PHE A 475 18.07 -8.12 6.19
C PHE A 475 19.51 -8.50 6.58
N GLY A 476 20.14 -7.65 7.37
CA GLY A 476 21.42 -7.94 8.00
C GLY A 476 21.35 -9.10 8.99
N THR A 477 22.50 -9.67 9.33
CA THR A 477 22.63 -10.84 10.22
C THR A 477 21.98 -10.62 11.59
N LYS A 478 22.06 -9.41 12.15
CA LYS A 478 21.43 -9.05 13.44
C LYS A 478 19.92 -9.38 13.46
N PHE A 479 19.19 -9.06 12.39
CA PHE A 479 17.77 -9.36 12.29
C PHE A 479 17.51 -10.85 12.06
N VAL A 480 18.32 -11.50 11.23
CA VAL A 480 18.22 -12.93 10.97
C VAL A 480 18.40 -13.72 12.26
N ASP A 481 19.44 -13.41 13.04
CA ASP A 481 19.74 -14.05 14.33
C ASP A 481 18.63 -13.78 15.36
N THR A 482 18.07 -12.57 15.37
CA THR A 482 16.94 -12.18 16.23
C THR A 482 15.72 -13.05 15.95
N VAL A 483 15.33 -13.20 14.67
CA VAL A 483 14.20 -14.06 14.28
C VAL A 483 14.49 -15.53 14.56
N CYS A 484 15.72 -16.00 14.30
CA CYS A 484 16.13 -17.36 14.66
C CYS A 484 15.98 -17.62 16.16
N ALA A 485 16.43 -16.69 17.02
CA ALA A 485 16.30 -16.80 18.47
C ALA A 485 14.83 -16.84 18.92
N LEU A 486 13.98 -15.94 18.40
CA LEU A 486 12.54 -15.90 18.72
C LEU A 486 11.79 -17.15 18.23
N LYS A 487 12.17 -17.69 17.07
CA LYS A 487 11.64 -18.96 16.54
C LYS A 487 12.22 -20.20 17.23
N GLY A 488 13.30 -20.07 17.99
CA GLY A 488 13.98 -21.18 18.66
C GLY A 488 14.79 -22.07 17.70
N LEU A 489 15.26 -21.51 16.58
CA LEU A 489 16.04 -22.21 15.57
C LEU A 489 17.51 -22.31 16.00
N LYS A 490 17.95 -23.50 16.43
CA LYS A 490 19.33 -23.73 16.90
C LYS A 490 20.35 -23.96 15.79
N SER A 491 19.91 -24.51 14.66
CA SER A 491 20.77 -24.83 13.52
C SER A 491 19.97 -24.74 12.23
N PRO A 492 19.51 -23.53 11.85
CA PRO A 492 18.75 -23.34 10.63
C PRO A 492 19.58 -23.74 9.41
N SER A 493 18.95 -24.42 8.46
CA SER A 493 19.53 -24.72 7.16
C SER A 493 19.83 -23.43 6.38
N PRO A 494 20.73 -23.47 5.38
CA PRO A 494 21.02 -22.31 4.55
C PRO A 494 19.77 -21.69 3.91
N ILE A 495 18.82 -22.50 3.46
CA ILE A 495 17.57 -22.02 2.86
C ILE A 495 16.65 -21.34 3.89
N GLU A 496 16.60 -21.82 5.13
CA GLU A 496 15.83 -21.16 6.21
C GLU A 496 16.43 -19.79 6.54
N LEU A 497 17.76 -19.67 6.56
CA LEU A 497 18.44 -18.39 6.75
C LEU A 497 18.12 -17.42 5.60
N LEU A 498 18.14 -17.88 4.35
CA LEU A 498 17.77 -17.04 3.19
C LEU A 498 16.29 -16.61 3.25
N ARG A 499 15.38 -17.51 3.63
CA ARG A 499 13.96 -17.19 3.80
C ARG A 499 13.75 -16.10 4.85
N ILE A 500 14.47 -16.14 5.98
CA ILE A 500 14.41 -15.09 6.99
C ILE A 500 15.03 -13.80 6.46
N LYS A 501 16.22 -13.89 5.83
CA LYS A 501 16.93 -12.75 5.24
C LYS A 501 16.05 -11.98 4.25
N PHE A 502 15.28 -12.69 3.44
CA PHE A 502 14.46 -12.09 2.39
C PHE A 502 12.99 -11.89 2.76
N GLY A 503 12.61 -12.09 4.03
CA GLY A 503 11.26 -11.81 4.50
C GLY A 503 10.19 -12.79 4.02
N CYS A 504 10.56 -14.02 3.66
CA CYS A 504 9.61 -15.07 3.27
C CYS A 504 8.63 -15.39 4.40
N SER A 505 7.33 -15.20 4.15
CA SER A 505 6.27 -15.55 5.11
C SER A 505 5.64 -16.92 4.85
N CYS A 506 5.68 -17.45 3.61
CA CYS A 506 5.10 -18.76 3.29
C CYS A 506 5.99 -19.95 3.69
N GLY A 507 7.27 -19.71 3.98
CA GLY A 507 8.25 -20.75 4.28
C GLY A 507 8.61 -21.66 3.09
N GLN A 508 8.19 -21.32 1.87
CA GLN A 508 8.39 -22.14 0.66
C GLN A 508 9.08 -21.42 -0.49
N CYS A 509 9.53 -20.16 -0.32
CA CYS A 509 10.24 -19.46 -1.40
C CYS A 509 11.48 -20.24 -1.86
N VAL A 510 11.68 -20.28 -3.19
CA VAL A 510 12.88 -20.79 -3.86
C VAL A 510 14.01 -19.78 -3.66
N ASP A 511 15.19 -20.27 -3.28
CA ASP A 511 16.35 -19.47 -2.84
C ASP A 511 16.04 -18.41 -1.77
N GLY A 512 14.91 -18.57 -1.07
CA GLY A 512 14.45 -17.71 0.01
C GLY A 512 13.63 -16.50 -0.42
N PHE A 513 13.58 -16.14 -1.71
CA PHE A 513 12.89 -14.93 -2.17
C PHE A 513 11.78 -15.16 -3.20
N LEU A 514 11.93 -16.10 -4.15
CA LEU A 514 10.94 -16.34 -5.19
C LEU A 514 9.77 -17.17 -4.65
N SER A 515 8.60 -16.56 -4.43
CA SER A 515 7.44 -17.24 -3.84
C SER A 515 6.78 -18.23 -4.81
N PRO A 516 6.01 -19.22 -4.30
CA PRO A 516 5.27 -20.14 -5.16
C PRO A 516 4.28 -19.45 -6.11
N ARG A 517 3.59 -18.41 -5.64
CA ARG A 517 2.66 -17.62 -6.47
C ARG A 517 3.39 -16.84 -7.54
N MET A 518 4.47 -16.12 -7.20
CA MET A 518 5.28 -15.41 -8.18
C MET A 518 5.89 -16.36 -9.22
N LEU A 519 6.36 -17.54 -8.79
CA LEU A 519 6.88 -18.57 -9.68
C LEU A 519 5.82 -19.00 -10.72
N GLU A 520 4.59 -19.26 -10.26
CA GLU A 520 3.47 -19.62 -11.13
C GLU A 520 3.15 -18.49 -12.11
N LEU A 521 3.00 -17.25 -11.62
CA LEU A 521 2.70 -16.07 -12.45
C LEU A 521 3.75 -15.87 -13.55
N LEU A 522 5.04 -15.94 -13.19
CA LEU A 522 6.14 -15.80 -14.14
C LEU A 522 6.15 -16.95 -15.15
N SER A 523 5.86 -18.19 -14.72
CA SER A 523 5.84 -19.35 -15.61
C SER A 523 4.73 -19.22 -16.64
N THR A 524 3.50 -18.99 -16.18
CA THR A 524 2.32 -18.84 -17.03
C THR A 524 2.49 -17.67 -18.00
N ASN A 525 2.99 -16.54 -17.53
CA ASN A 525 3.20 -15.39 -18.41
C ASN A 525 4.33 -15.63 -19.41
N ALA A 526 5.43 -16.29 -19.02
CA ALA A 526 6.51 -16.65 -19.95
C ALA A 526 6.01 -17.55 -21.08
N GLU A 527 5.15 -18.52 -20.78
CA GLU A 527 4.51 -19.39 -21.79
C GLU A 527 3.56 -18.61 -22.70
N SER A 528 2.72 -17.76 -22.12
CA SER A 528 1.77 -16.92 -22.86
C SER A 528 2.49 -15.97 -23.83
N VAL A 529 3.50 -15.25 -23.32
CA VAL A 529 4.34 -14.35 -24.11
C VAL A 529 5.09 -15.11 -25.21
N HIS A 530 5.63 -16.29 -24.90
CA HIS A 530 6.29 -17.13 -25.89
C HIS A 530 5.34 -17.49 -27.03
N GLY A 531 4.14 -18.01 -26.72
CA GLY A 531 3.15 -18.37 -27.73
C GLY A 531 2.66 -17.18 -28.56
N HIS A 532 2.45 -16.03 -27.92
CA HIS A 532 2.09 -14.80 -28.64
C HIS A 532 3.19 -14.36 -29.60
N LEU A 533 4.44 -14.31 -29.14
CA LEU A 533 5.58 -13.90 -29.96
C LEU A 533 5.91 -14.91 -31.07
N GLU A 534 5.65 -16.21 -30.87
CA GLU A 534 5.76 -17.22 -31.93
C GLU A 534 4.77 -16.94 -33.07
N LEU A 535 3.53 -16.61 -32.74
CA LEU A 535 2.53 -16.20 -33.75
C LEU A 535 2.96 -14.91 -34.45
N THR A 536 3.41 -13.89 -33.71
CA THR A 536 3.93 -12.65 -34.29
C THR A 536 5.12 -12.92 -35.22
N LEU A 537 6.02 -13.82 -34.83
CA LEU A 537 7.15 -14.23 -35.66
C LEU A 537 6.71 -14.99 -36.93
N GLU A 538 5.62 -15.76 -36.87
CA GLU A 538 5.03 -16.43 -38.04
C GLU A 538 4.41 -15.42 -39.02
N TYR A 539 3.65 -14.45 -38.52
CA TYR A 539 2.90 -13.50 -39.37
C TYR A 539 3.75 -12.35 -39.92
N ILE A 540 4.55 -11.71 -39.06
CA ILE A 540 5.32 -10.51 -39.41
C ILE A 540 6.83 -10.69 -39.19
N GLY A 541 7.28 -11.88 -38.79
CA GLY A 541 8.69 -12.10 -38.50
C GLY A 541 9.63 -12.01 -39.71
N ASP A 542 9.13 -11.91 -40.95
CA ASP A 542 9.92 -11.53 -42.12
C ASP A 542 10.04 -10.00 -42.31
N ASP A 543 9.06 -9.24 -41.83
CA ASP A 543 9.10 -7.78 -41.72
C ASP A 543 9.78 -7.37 -40.41
N GLY A 544 11.12 -7.30 -40.46
CA GLY A 544 11.92 -6.94 -39.30
C GLY A 544 11.53 -5.60 -38.65
N PRO A 545 11.32 -4.50 -39.41
CA PRO A 545 10.78 -3.26 -38.88
C PRO A 545 9.47 -3.41 -38.12
N ALA A 546 8.46 -4.07 -38.71
CA ALA A 546 7.15 -4.25 -38.07
C ALA A 546 7.27 -5.07 -36.77
N PHE A 547 8.01 -6.18 -36.79
CA PHE A 547 8.24 -7.00 -35.59
C PHE A 547 8.93 -6.20 -34.48
N ALA A 548 9.94 -5.41 -34.82
CA ALA A 548 10.70 -4.64 -33.84
C ALA A 548 9.87 -3.50 -33.23
N GLU A 549 8.96 -2.89 -34.00
CA GLU A 549 8.04 -1.85 -33.53
C GLU A 549 6.98 -2.43 -32.60
N ASP A 550 6.36 -3.55 -32.97
CA ASP A 550 5.43 -4.29 -32.12
C ASP A 550 6.09 -4.74 -30.80
N THR A 551 7.30 -5.32 -30.90
CA THR A 551 8.07 -5.73 -29.71
C THR A 551 8.43 -4.53 -28.82
N ALA A 552 8.86 -3.40 -29.39
CA ALA A 552 9.21 -2.22 -28.60
C ALA A 552 7.98 -1.57 -27.93
N MET A 553 6.82 -1.66 -28.56
CA MET A 553 5.55 -1.19 -27.99
C MET A 553 5.13 -2.06 -26.80
N CYS A 554 5.22 -3.39 -26.94
CA CYS A 554 4.84 -4.32 -25.88
C CYS A 554 5.88 -4.42 -24.76
N TYR A 555 7.16 -4.17 -25.05
CA TYR A 555 8.28 -4.31 -24.11
C TYR A 555 9.15 -3.04 -24.11
N PRO A 556 8.66 -1.92 -23.54
CA PRO A 556 9.36 -0.65 -23.55
C PRO A 556 10.69 -0.67 -22.79
N SER A 557 10.89 -1.63 -21.88
CA SER A 557 12.15 -1.85 -21.16
C SER A 557 13.26 -2.50 -22.00
N LEU A 558 12.95 -2.95 -23.23
CA LEU A 558 13.94 -3.61 -24.06
C LEU A 558 15.00 -2.61 -24.57
N PRO A 559 16.31 -2.88 -24.39
CA PRO A 559 17.36 -1.97 -24.83
C PRO A 559 17.24 -1.60 -26.32
N PRO A 560 17.36 -0.30 -26.70
CA PRO A 560 17.19 0.15 -28.09
C PRO A 560 18.14 -0.54 -29.09
N ALA A 561 19.34 -0.93 -28.64
CA ALA A 561 20.30 -1.68 -29.46
C ALA A 561 19.76 -3.06 -29.88
N ILE A 562 19.01 -3.74 -29.01
CA ILE A 562 18.39 -5.03 -29.30
C ILE A 562 17.27 -4.84 -30.33
N VAL A 563 16.38 -3.86 -30.11
CA VAL A 563 15.30 -3.50 -31.04
C VAL A 563 15.84 -3.17 -32.43
N SER A 564 16.88 -2.34 -32.50
CA SER A 564 17.55 -1.98 -33.76
C SER A 564 18.12 -3.20 -34.48
N ARG A 565 18.70 -4.15 -33.74
CA ARG A 565 19.20 -5.40 -34.32
C ARG A 565 18.07 -6.31 -34.81
N MET A 566 16.95 -6.38 -34.09
CA MET A 566 15.77 -7.13 -34.52
C MET A 566 15.20 -6.62 -35.84
N ARG A 567 15.30 -5.31 -36.14
CA ARG A 567 14.85 -4.75 -37.43
C ARG A 567 15.53 -5.41 -38.64
N THR A 568 16.77 -5.87 -38.48
CA THR A 568 17.60 -6.34 -39.60
C THR A 568 17.94 -7.83 -39.54
N ASN A 569 17.80 -8.48 -38.38
CA ASN A 569 18.28 -9.84 -38.17
C ASN A 569 17.18 -10.81 -37.73
N LYS A 570 16.74 -11.68 -38.65
CA LYS A 570 15.70 -12.71 -38.41
C LYS A 570 16.09 -13.70 -37.30
N SER A 571 17.37 -14.09 -37.22
CA SER A 571 17.81 -15.01 -36.18
C SER A 571 17.79 -14.39 -34.79
N VAL A 572 18.00 -13.07 -34.67
CA VAL A 572 17.91 -12.35 -33.40
C VAL A 572 16.46 -12.26 -32.93
N ARG A 573 15.50 -12.04 -33.86
CA ARG A 573 14.06 -12.12 -33.55
C ARG A 573 13.68 -13.49 -33.01
N ALA A 574 14.01 -14.55 -33.76
CA ALA A 574 13.72 -15.93 -33.34
C ALA A 574 14.37 -16.29 -32.00
N GLY A 575 15.62 -15.87 -31.77
CA GLY A 575 16.32 -16.11 -30.51
C GLY A 575 15.71 -15.35 -29.33
N PHE A 576 15.21 -14.13 -29.54
CA PHE A 576 14.47 -13.40 -28.51
C PHE A 576 13.16 -14.09 -28.13
N VAL A 577 12.39 -14.57 -29.11
CA VAL A 577 11.18 -15.36 -28.85
C VAL A 577 11.54 -16.61 -28.05
N ALA A 578 12.48 -17.42 -28.54
CA ALA A 578 12.90 -18.66 -27.90
C ALA A 578 13.37 -18.50 -26.45
N MET A 579 13.97 -17.35 -26.09
CA MET A 579 14.36 -17.05 -24.71
C MET A 579 13.19 -17.16 -23.74
N PHE A 580 11.98 -16.70 -24.07
CA PHE A 580 10.81 -16.82 -23.18
C PHE A 580 10.44 -18.28 -22.91
N GLY A 581 10.56 -19.16 -23.91
CA GLY A 581 10.37 -20.61 -23.73
C GLY A 581 11.41 -21.23 -22.78
N HIS A 582 12.67 -20.76 -22.83
CA HIS A 582 13.71 -21.19 -21.89
C HIS A 582 13.46 -20.68 -20.47
N PHE A 583 12.93 -19.45 -20.31
CA PHE A 583 12.49 -18.94 -19.00
C PHE A 583 11.34 -19.78 -18.42
N ALA A 584 10.31 -20.06 -19.21
CA ALA A 584 9.20 -20.94 -18.81
C ALA A 584 9.72 -22.30 -18.34
N THR A 585 10.59 -22.94 -19.14
CA THR A 585 11.19 -24.24 -18.77
C THR A 585 12.00 -24.16 -17.46
N CYS A 586 12.73 -23.07 -17.24
CA CYS A 586 13.48 -22.84 -15.99
C CYS A 586 12.54 -22.73 -14.78
N LEU A 587 11.45 -21.97 -14.92
CA LEU A 587 10.47 -21.72 -13.87
C LEU A 587 9.66 -22.98 -13.53
N GLN A 588 9.19 -23.71 -14.54
CA GLN A 588 8.51 -25.01 -14.36
C GLN A 588 9.39 -26.04 -13.65
N ALA A 589 10.72 -25.96 -13.81
CA ALA A 589 11.67 -26.79 -13.08
C ALA A 589 11.87 -26.37 -11.61
N GLY A 590 11.14 -25.35 -11.14
CA GLY A 590 11.25 -24.79 -9.79
C GLY A 590 12.57 -24.07 -9.53
N ARG A 591 13.24 -23.58 -10.58
CA ARG A 591 14.53 -22.88 -10.47
C ARG A 591 14.32 -21.38 -10.56
N VAL A 592 15.10 -20.62 -9.80
CA VAL A 592 15.18 -19.16 -9.97
C VAL A 592 15.65 -18.84 -11.40
N PRO A 593 14.94 -17.98 -12.14
CA PRO A 593 15.37 -17.59 -13.48
C PRO A 593 16.50 -16.56 -13.34
N ASN A 594 17.72 -17.02 -13.05
CA ASN A 594 18.92 -16.18 -13.11
C ASN A 594 19.74 -16.57 -14.35
N GLU A 595 20.76 -15.78 -14.70
CA GLU A 595 21.55 -16.02 -15.91
C GLU A 595 22.15 -17.44 -15.97
N ALA A 596 22.66 -17.96 -14.84
CA ALA A 596 23.26 -19.28 -14.79
C ALA A 596 22.25 -20.39 -15.08
N ASN A 597 21.09 -20.35 -14.42
CA ASN A 597 20.04 -21.35 -14.56
C ASN A 597 19.41 -21.34 -15.96
N VAL A 598 19.13 -20.14 -16.52
CA VAL A 598 18.58 -20.03 -17.88
C VAL A 598 19.59 -20.49 -18.92
N ARG A 599 20.87 -20.14 -18.79
CA ARG A 599 21.92 -20.66 -19.68
C ARG A 599 22.06 -22.17 -19.61
N GLN A 600 21.88 -22.76 -18.43
CA GLN A 600 21.85 -24.22 -18.29
C GLN A 600 20.69 -24.83 -19.08
N VAL A 601 19.48 -24.27 -18.98
CA VAL A 601 18.32 -24.72 -19.76
C VAL A 601 18.57 -24.63 -21.28
N ILE A 602 19.15 -23.52 -21.74
CA ILE A 602 19.52 -23.33 -23.15
C ILE A 602 20.50 -24.42 -23.63
N GLN A 603 21.47 -24.78 -22.79
CA GLN A 603 22.43 -25.84 -23.12
C GLN A 603 21.76 -27.22 -23.16
N GLU A 604 20.85 -27.50 -22.23
CA GLU A 604 20.11 -28.75 -22.13
C GLU A 604 19.13 -28.92 -23.32
N ALA A 605 18.51 -27.83 -23.79
CA ALA A 605 17.54 -27.85 -24.88
C ALA A 605 18.11 -28.31 -26.24
N SER A 606 19.42 -28.23 -26.45
CA SER A 606 20.10 -28.63 -27.69
C SER A 606 19.46 -28.02 -28.96
N GLU A 607 19.10 -26.73 -28.87
CA GLU A 607 18.35 -25.98 -29.88
C GLU A 607 18.99 -26.03 -31.28
N TRP A 608 18.19 -26.34 -32.30
CA TRP A 608 18.59 -26.30 -33.71
C TRP A 608 17.48 -25.72 -34.59
N PRO A 609 17.74 -24.65 -35.38
CA PRO A 609 18.97 -23.86 -35.41
C PRO A 609 19.22 -23.11 -34.09
N PRO A 610 20.48 -22.77 -33.73
CA PRO A 610 20.83 -22.19 -32.42
C PRO A 610 20.51 -20.69 -32.35
N VAL A 611 19.24 -20.33 -32.57
CA VAL A 611 18.79 -18.93 -32.66
C VAL A 611 18.98 -18.19 -31.35
N THR A 612 18.82 -18.87 -30.21
CA THR A 612 19.06 -18.30 -28.88
C THR A 612 20.54 -17.93 -28.70
N ARG A 613 21.45 -18.78 -29.17
CA ARG A 613 22.89 -18.47 -29.16
C ARG A 613 23.19 -17.25 -30.02
N ASN A 614 22.61 -17.17 -31.22
CA ASN A 614 22.81 -16.03 -32.12
C ASN A 614 22.28 -14.71 -31.51
N TYR A 615 21.19 -14.75 -30.75
CA TYR A 615 20.69 -13.60 -29.99
C TYR A 615 21.73 -13.15 -28.94
N LEU A 616 22.21 -14.07 -28.11
CA LEU A 616 23.15 -13.80 -27.01
C LEU A 616 24.56 -13.38 -27.49
N GLU A 617 25.02 -13.93 -28.62
CA GLU A 617 26.32 -13.58 -29.21
C GLU A 617 26.28 -12.26 -30.00
N SER A 618 25.08 -11.77 -30.36
CA SER A 618 24.93 -10.52 -31.09
C SER A 618 24.89 -9.34 -30.11
N VAL A 619 23.71 -9.04 -29.56
CA VAL A 619 23.48 -7.87 -28.67
C VAL A 619 22.53 -8.19 -27.53
N GLY A 620 21.91 -9.38 -27.56
CA GLY A 620 20.92 -9.80 -26.59
C GLY A 620 21.55 -10.28 -25.29
N THR A 621 20.80 -10.18 -24.20
CA THR A 621 21.23 -10.69 -22.90
C THR A 621 20.08 -11.43 -22.23
N VAL A 622 20.41 -12.37 -21.33
CA VAL A 622 19.41 -13.02 -20.49
C VAL A 622 18.70 -11.98 -19.61
N ALA A 623 19.45 -11.00 -19.11
CA ALA A 623 18.93 -9.94 -18.25
C ALA A 623 17.88 -9.06 -18.92
N ALA A 624 18.06 -8.72 -20.21
CA ALA A 624 17.08 -7.92 -20.94
C ALA A 624 15.73 -8.66 -21.06
N VAL A 625 15.75 -9.94 -21.43
CA VAL A 625 14.52 -10.75 -21.51
C VAL A 625 13.90 -10.98 -20.13
N GLY A 626 14.73 -11.21 -19.11
CA GLY A 626 14.29 -11.33 -17.72
C GLY A 626 13.56 -10.06 -17.25
N ALA A 627 14.14 -8.88 -17.47
CA ALA A 627 13.49 -7.61 -17.12
C ALA A 627 12.15 -7.42 -17.86
N CYS A 628 12.09 -7.73 -19.15
CA CYS A 628 10.83 -7.69 -19.91
C CYS A 628 9.78 -8.65 -19.34
N LEU A 629 10.16 -9.88 -19.00
CA LEU A 629 9.25 -10.86 -18.40
C LEU A 629 8.70 -10.38 -17.05
N PHE A 630 9.57 -9.88 -16.17
CA PHE A 630 9.13 -9.37 -14.87
C PHE A 630 8.22 -8.15 -15.00
N ALA A 631 8.55 -7.21 -15.91
CA ALA A 631 7.73 -6.03 -16.16
C ALA A 631 6.36 -6.40 -16.72
N SER A 632 6.30 -7.24 -17.77
CA SER A 632 5.02 -7.65 -18.33
C SER A 632 4.19 -8.48 -17.35
N THR A 633 4.82 -9.36 -16.55
CA THR A 633 4.11 -10.15 -15.53
C THR A 633 3.52 -9.24 -14.44
N MET A 634 4.23 -8.18 -14.06
CA MET A 634 3.71 -7.19 -13.11
C MET A 634 2.45 -6.52 -13.66
N ASP A 635 2.42 -6.16 -14.95
CA ASP A 635 1.27 -5.51 -15.60
C ASP A 635 0.04 -6.40 -15.72
N VAL A 636 0.22 -7.72 -15.81
CA VAL A 636 -0.88 -8.70 -15.85
C VAL A 636 -1.16 -9.38 -14.51
N SER A 637 -0.43 -9.01 -13.45
CA SER A 637 -0.56 -9.61 -12.12
C SER A 637 -1.86 -9.22 -11.43
N PRO A 638 -2.36 -10.02 -10.46
CA PRO A 638 -3.63 -9.74 -9.79
C PRO A 638 -3.67 -8.46 -8.96
N HIS A 639 -2.53 -8.03 -8.40
CA HIS A 639 -2.48 -6.90 -7.48
C HIS A 639 -1.74 -5.68 -8.05
N ALA A 640 -0.62 -5.89 -8.77
CA ALA A 640 0.12 -4.80 -9.38
C ALA A 640 -0.42 -4.42 -10.77
N GLY A 641 -1.22 -5.29 -11.38
CA GLY A 641 -1.71 -5.19 -12.76
C GLY A 641 -3.22 -5.44 -12.90
N ASP A 642 -3.63 -5.95 -14.05
CA ASP A 642 -5.04 -6.20 -14.39
C ASP A 642 -5.56 -7.61 -14.08
N GLY A 643 -4.67 -8.52 -13.64
CA GLY A 643 -4.99 -9.91 -13.29
C GLY A 643 -5.21 -10.86 -14.46
N THR A 644 -5.02 -10.43 -15.71
CA THR A 644 -5.27 -11.27 -16.91
C THR A 644 -4.37 -12.51 -17.00
N VAL A 645 -3.23 -12.54 -16.29
CA VAL A 645 -2.39 -13.74 -16.20
C VAL A 645 -3.14 -14.95 -15.62
N LEU A 646 -4.15 -14.71 -14.77
CA LEU A 646 -4.94 -15.77 -14.15
C LEU A 646 -5.87 -16.47 -15.13
N ASP A 647 -6.18 -15.85 -16.28
CA ASP A 647 -7.03 -16.48 -17.32
C ASP A 647 -6.35 -17.72 -17.93
N GLY A 648 -5.03 -17.80 -17.85
CA GLY A 648 -4.24 -18.97 -18.25
C GLY A 648 -4.20 -20.09 -17.21
N LEU A 649 -4.76 -19.88 -16.01
CA LEU A 649 -4.71 -20.84 -14.91
C LEU A 649 -6.06 -21.53 -14.70
N GLU A 650 -6.00 -22.77 -14.20
CA GLU A 650 -7.20 -23.45 -13.71
C GLU A 650 -7.85 -22.65 -12.57
N PRO A 651 -9.18 -22.46 -12.56
CA PRO A 651 -9.85 -21.69 -11.52
C PRO A 651 -9.50 -22.19 -10.11
N GLY A 652 -8.98 -21.29 -9.28
CA GLY A 652 -8.57 -21.57 -7.90
C GLY A 652 -7.19 -22.21 -7.74
N ALA A 653 -6.47 -22.53 -8.82
CA ALA A 653 -5.09 -23.03 -8.73
C ALA A 653 -4.16 -22.01 -8.07
N TYR A 654 -4.25 -20.73 -8.47
CA TYR A 654 -3.50 -19.64 -7.86
C TYR A 654 -3.83 -19.47 -6.36
N ASP A 655 -5.12 -19.55 -6.01
CA ASP A 655 -5.56 -19.40 -4.61
C ASP A 655 -5.12 -20.56 -3.71
N ALA A 656 -4.95 -21.75 -4.29
CA ALA A 656 -4.44 -22.92 -3.58
C ALA A 656 -2.97 -22.81 -3.19
N LEU A 657 -2.20 -21.94 -3.86
CA LEU A 657 -0.81 -21.66 -3.51
C LEU A 657 -0.74 -20.80 -2.24
N LEU A 658 0.25 -21.08 -1.38
CA LEU A 658 0.46 -20.33 -0.15
C LEU A 658 0.78 -18.86 -0.44
N LYS A 659 0.01 -17.95 0.18
CA LYS A 659 0.30 -16.51 0.20
C LYS A 659 1.68 -16.26 0.80
N CYS A 660 2.46 -15.41 0.17
CA CYS A 660 3.75 -14.95 0.65
C CYS A 660 3.84 -13.43 0.56
N ARG A 661 4.63 -12.83 1.46
CA ARG A 661 4.96 -11.41 1.40
C ARG A 661 5.61 -11.02 0.07
N ASN A 662 6.37 -11.94 -0.54
CA ASN A 662 7.11 -11.71 -1.78
C ASN A 662 6.27 -11.96 -3.06
N ASP A 663 4.96 -12.21 -2.95
CA ASP A 663 4.11 -12.56 -4.10
C ASP A 663 4.01 -11.47 -5.16
N GLU A 664 4.29 -10.21 -4.81
CA GLU A 664 4.10 -9.06 -5.71
C GLU A 664 5.28 -8.09 -5.67
N ASP A 665 6.42 -8.48 -5.07
CA ASP A 665 7.59 -7.59 -5.02
C ASP A 665 8.49 -7.79 -6.25
N PHE A 666 7.93 -7.51 -7.43
CA PHE A 666 8.60 -7.75 -8.70
C PHE A 666 9.99 -7.09 -8.78
N GLY A 667 10.15 -5.84 -8.33
CA GLY A 667 11.44 -5.14 -8.36
C GLY A 667 12.48 -5.72 -7.42
N PHE A 668 12.04 -6.18 -6.24
CA PHE A 668 12.90 -6.92 -5.33
C PHE A 668 13.36 -8.25 -5.97
N VAL A 669 12.42 -9.05 -6.46
CA VAL A 669 12.69 -10.41 -6.98
C VAL A 669 13.50 -10.36 -8.27
N SER A 670 13.20 -9.44 -9.20
CA SER A 670 13.97 -9.28 -10.44
C SER A 670 15.42 -8.87 -10.14
N GLY A 671 15.62 -7.97 -9.17
CA GLY A 671 16.95 -7.61 -8.68
C GLY A 671 17.71 -8.79 -8.08
N GLN A 672 17.04 -9.66 -7.30
CA GLN A 672 17.66 -10.88 -6.76
C GLN A 672 18.00 -11.92 -7.84
N CYS A 673 17.26 -11.93 -8.96
CA CYS A 673 17.60 -12.73 -10.15
C CYS A 673 18.80 -12.18 -10.94
N GLY A 674 19.28 -10.98 -10.61
CA GLY A 674 20.38 -10.29 -11.29
C GLY A 674 19.94 -9.43 -12.47
N TYR A 675 18.66 -9.04 -12.50
CA TYR A 675 18.08 -8.21 -13.55
C TYR A 675 17.90 -6.77 -13.08
N GLU A 676 17.56 -5.89 -14.03
CA GLU A 676 17.07 -4.57 -13.69
C GLU A 676 15.84 -4.69 -12.77
N ARG A 677 15.79 -3.84 -11.75
CA ARG A 677 14.69 -3.82 -10.79
C ARG A 677 13.49 -3.20 -11.47
N VAL A 678 12.46 -4.01 -11.73
CA VAL A 678 11.23 -3.52 -12.33
C VAL A 678 10.41 -2.80 -11.26
N GLY A 679 9.90 -1.63 -11.57
CA GLY A 679 9.09 -0.88 -10.64
C GLY A 679 8.27 0.15 -11.40
N ARG A 680 7.22 0.64 -10.76
CA ARG A 680 6.39 1.73 -11.29
C ARG A 680 6.82 3.09 -10.75
N ASP A 681 7.95 3.11 -10.06
CA ASP A 681 8.49 4.24 -9.32
C ASP A 681 9.08 5.27 -10.30
N MET A 682 8.33 6.33 -10.57
CA MET A 682 8.79 7.43 -11.44
C MET A 682 9.95 8.23 -10.83
N TYR A 683 10.13 8.20 -9.50
CA TYR A 683 11.10 9.04 -8.80
C TYR A 683 12.55 8.50 -8.82
N ALA A 684 12.75 7.22 -9.12
CA ALA A 684 14.09 6.62 -9.13
C ALA A 684 14.79 6.68 -10.50
N ALA A 685 14.04 6.96 -11.58
CA ALA A 685 14.57 6.97 -12.95
C ALA A 685 15.24 8.30 -13.38
N GLY A 686 15.45 9.23 -12.44
CA GLY A 686 16.30 10.39 -12.68
C GLY A 686 17.76 9.95 -12.87
N GLU A 687 18.21 9.93 -14.12
CA GLU A 687 19.60 9.66 -14.53
C GLU A 687 20.58 10.43 -13.63
N GLY A 688 21.24 9.74 -12.69
CA GLY A 688 22.26 10.34 -11.84
C GLY A 688 22.08 10.20 -10.33
N ALA A 689 21.07 9.46 -9.85
CA ALA A 689 21.09 8.99 -8.46
C ALA A 689 22.28 8.02 -8.29
N ALA A 690 23.43 8.57 -7.91
CA ALA A 690 24.53 7.82 -7.35
C ALA A 690 23.93 6.85 -6.33
N ASP A 691 24.23 5.56 -6.52
CA ASP A 691 23.95 4.46 -5.60
C ASP A 691 23.87 5.04 -4.18
N PRO A 692 22.68 5.16 -3.55
CA PRO A 692 22.61 5.70 -2.21
C PRO A 692 23.54 4.79 -1.42
N MET A 693 24.65 5.36 -0.95
CA MET A 693 25.65 4.64 -0.18
C MET A 693 24.90 3.98 0.98
N PHE A 694 24.50 2.72 0.78
CA PHE A 694 24.22 1.79 1.84
C PHE A 694 25.58 1.44 2.44
N GLY A 695 26.19 2.45 3.06
CA GLY A 695 27.28 2.26 3.97
C GLY A 695 26.70 1.56 5.17
N ASP A 696 26.99 0.26 5.29
CA ASP A 696 27.40 -0.25 6.59
C ASP A 696 28.49 0.70 7.12
N GLN A 697 28.09 1.72 7.89
CA GLN A 697 29.03 2.60 8.58
C GLN A 697 29.72 1.90 9.77
N ASP A 698 29.57 0.58 9.91
CA ASP A 698 30.27 -0.22 10.92
C ASP A 698 30.98 -1.43 10.29
N CYS A 699 31.99 -1.21 9.44
CA CYS A 699 33.09 -2.18 9.29
C CYS A 699 34.33 -1.64 8.56
N GLN A 700 34.92 -0.53 9.03
CA GLN A 700 36.36 -0.26 8.87
C GLN A 700 36.75 1.01 9.64
N MET A 701 37.44 0.85 10.77
CA MET A 701 38.76 1.46 11.08
C MET A 701 39.07 1.28 12.58
N SER A 702 40.19 0.58 12.82
CA SER A 702 41.01 0.47 14.06
C SER A 702 40.35 0.09 15.37
#